data_AF-A0A061HCP6-F1
#
_entry.id   AF-A0A061HCP6-F1
#
_cell.length_a   1.000
_cell.length_b   1.000
_cell.length_c   1.000
_cell.angle_alpha   90.00
_cell.angle_beta   90.00
_cell.angle_gamma   90.00
#
_symmetry.space_group_name_H-M   'P 1'
#
loop_
_entity.id
_entity.type
_entity.pdbx_description
1 polymer ?
#
loop_
_entity_poly.entity_id
_entity_poly.type
_entity_poly.pdbx_seq_one_letter_code
_entity_poly.pdbx_strand_id
1 'polypeptide(L)'
;MVRLPPRCTALLALFSVAALCDNAHAIRRCRRQAAATGNPAGLPFDGPQASDNGRISNDRPTGPPSPSQLPYSVPDISNFNPTVGKFASVAGDYAASMCTYLGANLPAFFNDVYSLNSSFAQYYPEGSNPSIELLTDVYPDGVLDQRTERKLSGILSSLGSDVDIKRDFGYGKANTRAAGNGPLGGLPAFCRLGGFIQTSHATWTFFEAWLPLASDPNIPLVPPNVTDFPRNSTPIYLGPKGEFLQAPANLGDLNTNDPSENGIAFDDPDDLDDDTGLEVSDSTKDIGIANTGLKRRAAPPAAPNATLQGDAILGNSDGWNGRIFFVGNGAQRGFVPIPDLKQMMSRYRFAVMGSNLGHFGGSSDVGWVAGPQPVREERLMDFIGGRSHAIVLDVGRGIVNLFYGPDSGVRSGDGDKRHVRSYVAGCSVGGAGTLSAILNYPDSFDGALAGCPAVNFTALNYAQIGLQARHRKSVAGPAYFSDQTFQSLVRTSVLQECDHLDKVTDGVITLPELCTPNFGPILCRKGQQPSDGCLIADQVLNLARIYQPTMLEGQQVYPGFLPGAEESGDVLEGEAHKAIHWLLLADKGELNVTKQENRDAYADLFTLDEIRQWQQADLMGSDVSKTNLAPFFKNGGKLIHYAGLADLRISPLASRNYYNRVHSDKENAGIDIDQSYRYFEIPGMKHCRDGSGPWQIGAVTQTDPGNRPLRYDSESDVILALVAWVERGIAPQHLVGASYAARSAQLPTKKPDPDHNRLPVELRSYEYGVAFSRLICPYPLRPVAKKVASTAAFTGPDAHLNFECKNVDLPSAAPAIASAPKAVLATHVFLVTLALLLLP
;
A
#
# COMPACT_ATOMS: atom_id res chain seq x y z
N MET A 1 41.53 -21.76 61.52
CA MET A 1 42.96 -21.42 61.62
C MET A 1 43.47 -21.14 60.21
N VAL A 2 44.22 -20.04 60.07
CA VAL A 2 45.06 -19.59 58.94
C VAL A 2 44.37 -19.03 57.67
N ARG A 3 44.92 -17.90 57.22
CA ARG A 3 44.47 -16.86 56.27
C ARG A 3 44.77 -17.16 54.78
N LEU A 4 44.07 -16.47 53.85
CA LEU A 4 44.56 -15.78 52.62
C LEU A 4 43.35 -15.18 51.80
N PRO A 5 43.51 -14.26 50.80
CA PRO A 5 43.39 -12.79 50.89
C PRO A 5 42.27 -12.16 49.98
N PRO A 6 42.11 -10.81 49.90
CA PRO A 6 40.87 -10.14 49.51
C PRO A 6 40.87 -9.57 48.08
N ARG A 7 39.84 -9.85 47.28
CA ARG A 7 39.28 -8.95 46.24
C ARG A 7 37.86 -9.41 45.87
N CYS A 8 36.84 -8.79 46.45
CA CYS A 8 35.47 -8.64 45.91
C CYS A 8 34.59 -8.02 47.00
N THR A 9 34.48 -6.69 47.02
CA THR A 9 33.46 -6.01 47.84
C THR A 9 33.09 -4.68 47.22
N ALA A 10 32.33 -4.71 46.13
CA ALA A 10 31.56 -3.57 45.63
C ALA A 10 30.56 -4.04 44.57
N LEU A 11 29.53 -4.80 44.96
CA LEU A 11 28.31 -5.04 44.16
C LEU A 11 27.28 -5.81 45.01
N LEU A 12 26.81 -5.20 46.10
CA LEU A 12 25.65 -5.68 46.87
C LEU A 12 25.17 -4.59 47.85
N ALA A 13 24.85 -3.42 47.32
CA ALA A 13 24.03 -2.41 47.99
C ALA A 13 23.67 -1.34 46.96
N LEU A 14 22.56 -1.54 46.24
CA LEU A 14 21.70 -0.49 45.65
C LEU A 14 20.52 -1.17 44.91
N PHE A 15 19.76 -1.95 45.67
CA PHE A 15 18.37 -2.25 45.35
C PHE A 15 17.60 -2.13 46.67
N SER A 16 17.20 -0.92 47.01
CA SER A 16 16.09 -0.60 47.92
C SER A 16 15.98 0.92 48.01
N VAL A 17 14.96 1.45 47.35
CA VAL A 17 14.03 2.52 47.80
C VAL A 17 13.56 3.25 46.53
N ALA A 18 12.45 2.74 45.99
CA ALA A 18 11.52 3.55 45.24
C ALA A 18 10.62 4.32 46.23
N ALA A 19 10.08 5.45 45.76
CA ALA A 19 9.05 6.29 46.36
C ALA A 19 9.50 7.32 47.41
N LEU A 20 9.57 8.60 46.98
CA LEU A 20 8.90 9.74 47.63
C LEU A 20 9.16 11.04 46.84
N CYS A 21 8.09 11.83 46.66
CA CYS A 21 8.01 13.26 46.29
C CYS A 21 7.81 13.66 44.82
N ASP A 22 6.53 13.78 44.45
CA ASP A 22 5.97 14.95 43.78
C ASP A 22 6.43 16.26 44.44
N ASN A 23 6.81 17.29 43.69
CA ASN A 23 5.95 18.46 43.45
C ASN A 23 6.65 19.58 42.67
N ALA A 24 5.85 20.28 41.87
CA ALA A 24 6.19 21.51 41.18
C ALA A 24 6.43 22.67 42.17
N HIS A 25 7.60 23.33 42.09
CA HIS A 25 7.80 24.76 42.40
C HIS A 25 9.26 25.15 42.13
N ALA A 26 9.55 25.74 40.96
CA ALA A 26 10.60 26.78 40.77
C ALA A 26 10.77 27.23 39.30
N ILE A 27 9.68 27.32 38.51
CA ILE A 27 9.69 28.17 37.31
C ILE A 27 9.56 29.62 37.78
N ARG A 28 10.69 30.28 38.13
CA ARG A 28 10.77 31.76 38.20
C ARG A 28 12.15 32.39 38.39
N ARG A 29 13.27 31.72 38.08
CA ARG A 29 14.60 32.33 38.29
C ARG A 29 15.70 32.14 37.25
N CYS A 30 15.37 31.81 35.99
CA CYS A 30 16.33 31.85 34.87
C CYS A 30 15.77 32.58 33.63
N ARG A 31 15.23 33.79 33.83
CA ARG A 31 14.99 34.78 32.77
C ARG A 31 15.43 36.14 33.31
N ARG A 32 16.72 36.46 33.16
CA ARG A 32 17.36 37.80 33.16
C ARG A 32 18.87 37.62 33.33
N GLN A 33 19.59 37.53 32.20
CA GLN A 33 20.99 37.99 32.02
C GLN A 33 21.51 37.49 30.66
N ALA A 34 21.19 38.23 29.60
CA ALA A 34 21.89 38.19 28.32
C ALA A 34 21.58 39.49 27.56
N ALA A 35 22.11 40.59 28.08
CA ALA A 35 22.23 41.88 27.38
C ALA A 35 23.42 42.63 27.99
N ALA A 36 24.24 43.24 27.12
CA ALA A 36 25.49 43.98 27.39
C ALA A 36 26.69 43.04 27.68
N THR A 37 27.85 43.08 27.01
CA THR A 37 28.68 44.13 26.35
C THR A 37 29.66 43.39 25.41
N GLY A 38 30.10 43.86 24.24
CA GLY A 38 30.95 45.02 24.00
C GLY A 38 32.37 44.59 23.56
N ASN A 39 32.76 45.02 22.36
CA ASN A 39 34.00 44.74 21.58
C ASN A 39 35.31 45.21 22.27
N PRO A 40 36.52 44.75 21.85
CA PRO A 40 37.40 45.69 21.11
C PRO A 40 38.39 45.10 20.04
N ALA A 41 38.62 45.90 18.98
CA ALA A 41 39.84 46.32 18.23
C ALA A 41 41.13 45.45 18.22
N GLY A 42 42.00 45.38 17.19
CA GLY A 42 42.23 46.05 15.89
C GLY A 42 43.76 46.07 15.57
N LEU A 43 44.17 46.14 14.28
CA LEU A 43 45.46 46.62 13.67
C LEU A 43 46.02 45.78 12.46
N PRO A 44 46.82 46.37 11.51
CA PRO A 44 46.48 46.49 10.07
C PRO A 44 47.58 45.94 9.10
N PHE A 45 47.43 46.08 7.75
CA PHE A 45 48.47 46.57 6.79
C PHE A 45 48.05 46.52 5.29
N ASP A 46 48.15 47.69 4.65
CA ASP A 46 48.42 48.15 3.26
C ASP A 46 48.24 47.30 1.97
N GLY A 47 47.69 47.95 0.92
CA GLY A 47 47.65 47.53 -0.49
C GLY A 47 48.81 48.08 -1.35
N PRO A 48 48.84 47.79 -2.68
CA PRO A 48 48.22 48.71 -3.66
C PRO A 48 47.59 48.09 -4.94
N GLN A 49 46.57 48.80 -5.47
CA GLN A 49 46.14 49.08 -6.89
C GLN A 49 46.26 47.99 -7.99
N ALA A 50 45.33 47.74 -8.94
CA ALA A 50 44.21 48.49 -9.54
C ALA A 50 43.27 47.57 -10.37
N SER A 51 42.04 48.05 -10.67
CA SER A 51 41.09 47.72 -11.78
C SER A 51 40.61 46.25 -11.94
N ASP A 52 39.35 45.89 -12.18
CA ASP A 52 38.22 46.58 -12.79
C ASP A 52 36.92 45.77 -12.52
N ASN A 53 35.81 46.49 -12.35
CA ASN A 53 34.39 46.15 -12.60
C ASN A 53 33.81 44.74 -12.33
N GLY A 54 32.85 44.71 -11.38
CA GLY A 54 31.78 43.70 -11.33
C GLY A 54 31.16 43.56 -9.94
N ARG A 55 30.14 44.37 -9.62
CA ARG A 55 29.35 44.25 -8.38
C ARG A 55 28.74 42.84 -8.28
N ILE A 56 29.25 42.02 -7.36
CA ILE A 56 28.56 40.86 -6.81
C ILE A 56 27.75 41.37 -5.62
N SER A 57 26.42 41.41 -5.73
CA SER A 57 25.56 41.54 -4.55
C SER A 57 25.61 40.23 -3.77
N ASN A 58 25.88 40.34 -2.47
CA ASN A 58 25.71 39.26 -1.50
C ASN A 58 24.21 39.00 -1.33
N ASP A 59 23.62 38.25 -2.25
CA ASP A 59 22.33 37.60 -2.00
C ASP A 59 22.59 36.20 -1.44
N ARG A 60 22.17 36.01 -0.19
CA ARG A 60 22.01 34.68 0.41
C ARG A 60 21.14 33.85 -0.55
N PRO A 61 21.45 32.56 -0.77
CA PRO A 61 20.54 31.70 -1.53
C PRO A 61 19.19 31.70 -0.80
N THR A 62 18.17 32.23 -1.49
CA THR A 62 16.77 32.07 -1.10
C THR A 62 16.50 30.58 -0.97
N GLY A 63 15.93 30.16 0.16
CA GLY A 63 15.53 28.77 0.40
C GLY A 63 14.53 28.28 -0.67
N PRO A 64 14.27 26.96 -0.71
CA PRO A 64 13.34 26.38 -1.67
C PRO A 64 11.95 27.05 -1.56
N PRO A 65 11.19 27.14 -2.67
CA PRO A 65 9.85 27.70 -2.65
C PRO A 65 8.96 26.93 -1.67
N SER A 66 8.10 27.66 -0.96
CA SER A 66 7.08 27.08 -0.08
C SER A 66 6.24 26.05 -0.85
N PRO A 67 5.95 24.85 -0.30
CA PRO A 67 5.11 23.82 -0.93
C PRO A 67 3.68 24.27 -1.28
N SER A 68 3.27 25.47 -0.85
CA SER A 68 1.89 25.92 -0.80
C SER A 68 1.35 26.58 -2.08
N GLN A 69 2.08 26.63 -3.19
CA GLN A 69 1.57 27.25 -4.42
C GLN A 69 1.99 26.46 -5.67
N LEU A 70 1.20 25.46 -6.03
CA LEU A 70 1.08 25.08 -7.44
C LEU A 70 0.43 26.27 -8.19
N PRO A 71 0.92 26.66 -9.38
CA PRO A 71 0.30 27.71 -10.17
C PRO A 71 -1.05 27.21 -10.67
N TYR A 72 -2.12 27.45 -9.92
CA TYR A 72 -3.48 27.22 -10.38
C TYR A 72 -3.82 28.20 -11.51
N SER A 73 -3.48 27.82 -12.74
CA SER A 73 -4.08 28.35 -13.94
C SER A 73 -4.25 27.18 -14.91
N VAL A 74 -5.50 26.76 -15.11
CA VAL A 74 -5.88 25.88 -16.22
C VAL A 74 -5.33 26.52 -17.51
N PRO A 75 -4.63 25.78 -18.39
CA PRO A 75 -4.15 26.33 -19.65
C PRO A 75 -5.28 27.03 -20.41
N ASP A 76 -5.02 28.22 -20.95
CA ASP A 76 -6.02 28.97 -21.72
C ASP A 76 -6.30 28.26 -23.05
N ILE A 77 -7.38 27.48 -23.06
CA ILE A 77 -7.85 26.71 -24.22
C ILE A 77 -8.62 27.57 -25.24
N SER A 78 -8.67 28.90 -25.10
CA SER A 78 -9.40 29.78 -26.04
C SER A 78 -8.85 29.76 -27.47
N ASN A 79 -7.58 29.37 -27.64
CA ASN A 79 -6.95 29.17 -28.95
C ASN A 79 -7.20 27.76 -29.55
N PHE A 80 -7.92 26.88 -28.85
CA PHE A 80 -8.36 25.61 -29.39
C PHE A 80 -9.54 25.87 -30.35
N ASN A 81 -9.28 25.79 -31.65
CA ASN A 81 -10.32 25.64 -32.67
C ASN A 81 -10.36 24.16 -33.08
N PRO A 82 -10.95 23.26 -32.26
CA PRO A 82 -11.37 22.00 -32.82
C PRO A 82 -12.38 22.39 -33.88
N THR A 83 -12.44 21.69 -35.00
CA THR A 83 -13.55 21.83 -35.91
C THR A 83 -14.86 21.59 -35.13
N VAL A 84 -15.46 22.67 -34.63
CA VAL A 84 -16.74 22.82 -33.93
C VAL A 84 -16.96 21.88 -32.72
N GLY A 85 -16.60 22.30 -31.50
CA GLY A 85 -17.30 21.91 -30.25
C GLY A 85 -17.51 20.42 -29.95
N LYS A 86 -16.73 19.52 -30.55
CA LYS A 86 -16.80 18.07 -30.31
C LYS A 86 -15.72 17.66 -29.31
N PHE A 87 -16.09 16.83 -28.36
CA PHE A 87 -15.21 16.21 -27.36
C PHE A 87 -15.37 14.69 -27.41
N ALA A 88 -14.34 13.95 -27.03
CA ALA A 88 -14.34 12.49 -27.11
C ALA A 88 -14.96 11.91 -25.83
N SER A 89 -16.20 11.43 -25.91
CA SER A 89 -16.88 10.74 -24.79
C SER A 89 -17.34 9.32 -25.14
N VAL A 90 -17.31 8.96 -26.42
CA VAL A 90 -17.76 7.67 -26.96
C VAL A 90 -16.64 7.08 -27.82
N ALA A 91 -16.50 5.76 -27.80
CA ALA A 91 -15.54 5.01 -28.60
C ALA A 91 -15.70 5.28 -30.11
N GLY A 92 -14.59 5.26 -30.85
CA GLY A 92 -14.58 5.33 -32.32
C GLY A 92 -13.51 6.23 -32.91
N ASP A 93 -13.56 6.40 -34.24
CA ASP A 93 -12.51 7.05 -35.03
C ASP A 93 -12.20 8.47 -34.57
N TYR A 94 -13.23 9.21 -34.12
CA TYR A 94 -13.03 10.55 -33.59
C TYR A 94 -12.23 10.53 -32.28
N ALA A 95 -12.58 9.64 -31.35
CA ALA A 95 -11.86 9.51 -30.08
C ALA A 95 -10.42 9.02 -30.32
N ALA A 96 -10.22 8.10 -31.27
CA ALA A 96 -8.89 7.67 -31.70
C ALA A 96 -8.06 8.82 -32.26
N SER A 97 -8.65 9.63 -33.16
CA SER A 97 -7.99 10.79 -33.76
C SER A 97 -7.64 11.86 -32.72
N MET A 98 -8.55 12.11 -31.78
CA MET A 98 -8.30 13.04 -30.66
C MET A 98 -7.17 12.51 -29.76
N CYS A 99 -7.15 11.22 -29.47
CA CYS A 99 -6.09 10.59 -28.68
C CYS A 99 -4.70 10.81 -29.31
N THR A 100 -4.57 10.49 -30.61
CA THR A 100 -3.34 10.72 -31.37
C THR A 100 -2.96 12.20 -31.40
N TYR A 101 -3.93 13.08 -31.62
CA TYR A 101 -3.69 14.53 -31.65
C TYR A 101 -3.16 15.04 -30.30
N LEU A 102 -3.77 14.64 -29.18
CA LEU A 102 -3.30 15.04 -27.86
C LEU A 102 -1.89 14.54 -27.57
N GLY A 103 -1.57 13.28 -27.89
CA GLY A 103 -0.21 12.76 -27.70
C GLY A 103 0.86 13.56 -28.44
N ALA A 104 0.57 13.99 -29.67
CA ALA A 104 1.49 14.76 -30.51
C ALA A 104 1.65 16.22 -30.06
N ASN A 105 0.64 16.79 -29.39
CA ASN A 105 0.60 18.20 -29.03
C ASN A 105 0.68 18.45 -27.52
N LEU A 106 0.81 17.40 -26.71
CA LEU A 106 0.75 17.48 -25.25
C LEU A 106 1.73 18.52 -24.67
N PRO A 107 3.02 18.56 -25.07
CA PRO A 107 3.94 19.56 -24.54
C PRO A 107 3.48 20.99 -24.82
N ALA A 108 2.97 21.26 -26.03
CA ALA A 108 2.53 22.60 -26.42
C ALA A 108 1.39 23.14 -25.54
N PHE A 109 0.53 22.27 -25.00
CA PHE A 109 -0.56 22.70 -24.12
C PHE A 109 -0.12 23.05 -22.70
N PHE A 110 1.03 22.56 -22.26
CA PHE A 110 1.49 22.73 -20.88
C PHE A 110 2.77 23.56 -20.75
N ASN A 111 3.44 23.92 -21.86
CA ASN A 111 4.75 24.59 -21.86
C ASN A 111 4.86 25.86 -21.01
N ASP A 112 3.75 26.56 -20.76
CA ASP A 112 3.73 27.77 -19.90
C ASP A 112 3.77 27.45 -18.40
N VAL A 113 3.46 26.20 -18.02
CA VAL A 113 3.31 25.75 -16.62
C VAL A 113 4.28 24.62 -16.29
N TYR A 114 4.39 23.63 -17.17
CA TYR A 114 5.22 22.45 -16.99
C TYR A 114 6.01 22.13 -18.27
N SER A 115 7.28 21.79 -18.11
CA SER A 115 8.07 21.21 -19.19
C SER A 115 7.71 19.74 -19.36
N LEU A 116 7.18 19.38 -20.54
CA LEU A 116 6.89 17.99 -20.90
C LEU A 116 7.79 17.55 -22.06
N ASN A 117 8.22 16.29 -22.05
CA ASN A 117 8.91 15.68 -23.19
C ASN A 117 8.57 14.19 -23.32
N SER A 118 9.02 13.60 -24.44
CA SER A 118 8.82 12.19 -24.77
C SER A 118 7.36 11.73 -24.61
N SER A 119 6.42 12.59 -25.02
CA SER A 119 5.00 12.29 -24.91
C SER A 119 4.58 11.24 -25.93
N PHE A 120 3.65 10.39 -25.53
CA PHE A 120 2.99 9.42 -26.42
C PHE A 120 1.50 9.38 -26.13
N ALA A 121 0.75 8.90 -27.11
CA ALA A 121 -0.62 8.49 -26.90
C ALA A 121 -0.97 7.29 -27.76
N GLN A 122 -1.83 6.43 -27.22
CA GLN A 122 -2.33 5.26 -27.90
C GLN A 122 -3.80 5.06 -27.56
N TYR A 123 -4.60 4.91 -28.62
CA TYR A 123 -6.00 4.55 -28.48
C TYR A 123 -6.14 3.03 -28.45
N TYR A 124 -6.87 2.53 -27.47
CA TYR A 124 -7.25 1.13 -27.36
C TYR A 124 -8.76 1.00 -27.59
N PRO A 125 -9.18 0.29 -28.65
CA PRO A 125 -10.59 0.10 -28.94
C PRO A 125 -11.27 -0.80 -27.90
N GLU A 126 -12.61 -0.77 -27.89
CA GLU A 126 -13.42 -1.51 -26.91
C GLU A 126 -13.16 -3.02 -27.00
N GLY A 127 -12.87 -3.64 -25.85
CA GLY A 127 -12.54 -5.06 -25.78
C GLY A 127 -11.04 -5.36 -25.72
N SER A 128 -10.16 -4.38 -25.95
CA SER A 128 -8.73 -4.55 -25.71
C SER A 128 -8.42 -4.73 -24.22
N ASN A 129 -7.49 -5.62 -23.87
CA ASN A 129 -6.84 -5.66 -22.57
C ASN A 129 -5.37 -6.10 -22.75
N PRO A 130 -4.53 -5.22 -23.34
CA PRO A 130 -3.15 -5.55 -23.66
C PRO A 130 -2.37 -5.86 -22.39
N SER A 131 -1.44 -6.81 -22.43
CA SER A 131 -0.64 -7.15 -21.25
C SER A 131 0.20 -5.97 -20.74
N ILE A 132 0.65 -6.02 -19.48
CA ILE A 132 1.61 -5.05 -18.94
C ILE A 132 2.85 -4.96 -19.85
N GLU A 133 3.40 -6.09 -20.29
CA GLU A 133 4.54 -6.15 -21.20
C GLU A 133 4.25 -5.39 -22.51
N LEU A 134 3.12 -5.66 -23.15
CA LEU A 134 2.73 -4.97 -24.40
C LEU A 134 2.47 -3.48 -24.19
N LEU A 135 1.93 -3.10 -23.03
CA LEU A 135 1.76 -1.70 -22.66
C LEU A 135 3.12 -0.99 -22.48
N THR A 136 4.18 -1.72 -22.12
CA THR A 136 5.51 -1.13 -21.96
C THR A 136 6.33 -1.14 -23.24
N ASP A 137 6.08 -2.09 -24.15
CA ASP A 137 6.76 -2.19 -25.44
C ASP A 137 6.46 -1.00 -26.38
N VAL A 138 5.38 -0.25 -26.10
CA VAL A 138 4.97 0.93 -26.88
C VAL A 138 5.59 2.23 -26.38
N TYR A 139 6.40 2.20 -25.30
CA TYR A 139 7.08 3.40 -24.84
C TYR A 139 8.05 3.92 -25.92
N PRO A 140 8.08 5.24 -26.17
CA PRO A 140 9.04 5.84 -27.09
C PRO A 140 10.50 5.53 -26.72
N ASP A 141 11.37 5.45 -27.72
CA ASP A 141 12.80 5.29 -27.56
C ASP A 141 13.36 6.34 -26.57
N GLY A 142 14.18 5.87 -25.63
CA GLY A 142 14.81 6.72 -24.62
C GLY A 142 13.95 6.99 -23.38
N VAL A 143 12.69 6.55 -23.32
CA VAL A 143 11.92 6.55 -22.07
C VAL A 143 12.54 5.63 -21.03
N LEU A 144 12.88 4.41 -21.46
CA LEU A 144 13.63 3.47 -20.64
C LEU A 144 15.10 3.57 -21.05
N ASP A 145 15.98 3.80 -20.07
CA ASP A 145 17.41 3.71 -20.34
C ASP A 145 17.85 2.25 -20.51
N GLN A 146 19.00 2.02 -21.15
CA GLN A 146 19.51 0.66 -21.40
C GLN A 146 19.64 -0.19 -20.12
N ARG A 147 19.87 0.46 -18.97
CA ARG A 147 19.99 -0.25 -17.68
C ARG A 147 18.63 -0.74 -17.20
N THR A 148 17.60 0.07 -17.38
CA THR A 148 16.20 -0.20 -17.05
C THR A 148 15.66 -1.26 -17.98
N GLU A 149 15.89 -1.15 -19.29
CA GLU A 149 15.49 -2.16 -20.29
C GLU A 149 16.03 -3.55 -19.94
N ARG A 150 17.32 -3.66 -19.57
CA ARG A 150 17.91 -4.94 -19.14
C ARG A 150 17.28 -5.54 -17.89
N LYS A 151 16.65 -4.72 -17.05
CA LYS A 151 15.98 -5.13 -15.81
C LYS A 151 14.46 -5.15 -15.94
N LEU A 152 13.90 -4.77 -17.09
CA LEU A 152 12.48 -4.47 -17.26
C LEU A 152 11.61 -5.64 -16.84
N SER A 153 11.91 -6.86 -17.31
CA SER A 153 11.19 -8.07 -16.89
C SER A 153 11.08 -8.24 -15.37
N GLY A 154 12.16 -7.96 -14.62
CA GLY A 154 12.15 -8.01 -13.16
C GLY A 154 11.36 -6.86 -12.52
N ILE A 155 11.41 -5.67 -13.11
CA ILE A 155 10.62 -4.50 -12.67
C ILE A 155 9.12 -4.79 -12.88
N LEU A 156 8.73 -5.25 -14.06
CA LEU A 156 7.34 -5.59 -14.39
C LEU A 156 6.81 -6.73 -13.51
N SER A 157 7.62 -7.77 -13.27
CA SER A 157 7.25 -8.83 -12.32
C SER A 157 7.01 -8.30 -10.91
N SER A 158 7.69 -7.22 -10.53
CA SER A 158 7.49 -6.59 -9.22
C SER A 158 6.23 -5.73 -9.13
N LEU A 159 5.56 -5.42 -10.25
CA LEU A 159 4.30 -4.66 -10.27
C LEU A 159 3.13 -5.46 -9.70
N GLY A 160 3.13 -6.78 -9.93
CA GLY A 160 2.04 -7.69 -9.64
C GLY A 160 1.62 -8.46 -10.90
N SER A 161 0.67 -9.38 -10.77
CA SER A 161 0.05 -10.02 -11.94
C SER A 161 -0.83 -9.02 -12.69
N ASP A 162 -1.02 -9.27 -13.97
CA ASP A 162 -1.99 -8.55 -14.79
C ASP A 162 -3.44 -8.78 -14.29
N VAL A 163 -4.36 -7.93 -14.74
CA VAL A 163 -5.77 -7.99 -14.36
C VAL A 163 -6.58 -8.74 -15.42
N ASP A 164 -7.12 -9.91 -15.05
CA ASP A 164 -8.10 -10.64 -15.85
C ASP A 164 -9.53 -10.19 -15.50
N ILE A 165 -10.08 -9.33 -16.36
CA ILE A 165 -11.42 -8.73 -16.19
C ILE A 165 -12.54 -9.76 -16.30
N LYS A 166 -12.32 -10.92 -16.93
CA LYS A 166 -13.34 -11.99 -16.97
C LYS A 166 -13.62 -12.52 -15.56
N ARG A 167 -12.59 -12.53 -14.72
CA ARG A 167 -12.64 -13.04 -13.34
C ARG A 167 -13.20 -12.04 -12.35
N ASP A 168 -13.55 -10.83 -12.78
CA ASP A 168 -14.36 -9.94 -11.97
C ASP A 168 -15.85 -10.36 -11.94
N PHE A 169 -16.27 -11.37 -12.73
CA PHE A 169 -17.64 -11.91 -12.75
C PHE A 169 -18.73 -10.84 -12.90
N GLY A 170 -18.45 -9.83 -13.72
CA GLY A 170 -19.39 -8.73 -13.96
C GLY A 170 -19.38 -7.62 -12.90
N TYR A 171 -18.47 -7.66 -11.93
CA TYR A 171 -18.35 -6.63 -10.90
C TYR A 171 -18.09 -5.25 -11.51
N GLY A 172 -18.94 -4.28 -11.16
CA GLY A 172 -18.86 -2.90 -11.66
C GLY A 172 -19.14 -2.74 -13.16
N LYS A 173 -19.65 -3.77 -13.86
CA LYS A 173 -19.99 -3.64 -15.28
C LYS A 173 -21.30 -2.90 -15.46
N ALA A 174 -21.22 -1.67 -15.98
CA ALA A 174 -22.38 -0.92 -16.48
C ALA A 174 -22.85 -1.36 -17.88
N ASN A 175 -22.02 -2.10 -18.63
CA ASN A 175 -22.29 -2.48 -20.03
C ASN A 175 -22.77 -3.93 -20.16
N THR A 176 -23.83 -4.13 -20.96
CA THR A 176 -24.43 -5.44 -21.32
C THR A 176 -23.73 -6.13 -22.49
N ARG A 177 -22.80 -5.47 -23.19
CA ARG A 177 -22.01 -6.10 -24.26
C ARG A 177 -21.03 -7.11 -23.66
N ALA A 178 -21.41 -8.38 -23.74
CA ALA A 178 -20.58 -9.51 -23.34
C ALA A 178 -19.37 -9.63 -24.27
N ALA A 179 -18.26 -8.97 -23.91
CA ALA A 179 -16.99 -9.08 -24.60
C ALA A 179 -16.12 -10.17 -23.94
N GLY A 180 -15.92 -11.28 -24.64
CA GLY A 180 -14.95 -12.33 -24.31
C GLY A 180 -13.65 -12.17 -25.10
N ASN A 181 -13.18 -10.94 -25.30
CA ASN A 181 -12.29 -10.58 -26.40
C ASN A 181 -10.79 -10.75 -26.11
N GLY A 182 -10.43 -11.86 -25.48
CA GLY A 182 -9.04 -12.17 -25.22
C GLY A 182 -8.82 -12.92 -23.91
N PRO A 183 -7.57 -13.28 -23.63
CA PRO A 183 -7.23 -14.08 -22.47
C PRO A 183 -7.42 -13.37 -21.14
N LEU A 184 -7.36 -12.03 -21.11
CA LEU A 184 -7.55 -11.21 -19.91
C LEU A 184 -8.92 -10.50 -19.87
N GLY A 185 -9.85 -10.82 -20.78
CA GLY A 185 -11.11 -10.08 -20.94
C GLY A 185 -10.95 -8.77 -21.68
N GLY A 186 -12.00 -7.93 -21.66
CA GLY A 186 -12.02 -6.65 -22.36
C GLY A 186 -12.19 -5.46 -21.41
N LEU A 187 -11.32 -4.46 -21.56
CA LEU A 187 -11.50 -3.13 -20.97
C LEU A 187 -12.50 -2.31 -21.82
N PRO A 188 -13.09 -1.22 -21.27
CA PRO A 188 -13.75 -0.22 -22.11
C PRO A 188 -12.74 0.33 -23.12
N ALA A 189 -13.21 0.96 -24.20
CA ALA A 189 -12.29 1.72 -25.05
C ALA A 189 -11.62 2.83 -24.21
N PHE A 190 -10.35 3.13 -24.47
CA PHE A 190 -9.66 4.20 -23.74
C PHE A 190 -8.55 4.84 -24.56
N CYS A 191 -8.31 6.13 -24.28
CA CYS A 191 -7.09 6.80 -24.71
C CYS A 191 -6.06 6.74 -23.59
N ARG A 192 -4.88 6.18 -23.86
CA ARG A 192 -3.73 6.17 -22.96
C ARG A 192 -2.74 7.23 -23.42
N LEU A 193 -2.32 8.11 -22.53
CA LEU A 193 -1.29 9.12 -22.77
C LEU A 193 -0.21 9.01 -21.71
N GLY A 194 1.00 9.45 -22.02
CA GLY A 194 2.06 9.56 -21.03
C GLY A 194 3.25 10.37 -21.55
N GLY A 195 4.26 10.54 -20.71
CA GLY A 195 5.48 11.28 -21.02
C GLY A 195 6.24 11.62 -19.75
N PHE A 196 7.34 12.37 -19.84
CA PHE A 196 7.96 12.95 -18.66
C PHE A 196 7.47 14.35 -18.41
N ILE A 197 7.22 14.66 -17.14
CA ILE A 197 6.97 16.00 -16.63
C ILE A 197 8.13 16.38 -15.72
N GLN A 198 8.66 17.58 -15.92
CA GLN A 198 9.63 18.16 -15.00
C GLN A 198 8.94 18.53 -13.68
N THR A 199 9.29 17.85 -12.60
CA THR A 199 8.69 18.06 -11.27
C THR A 199 9.51 19.02 -10.41
N SER A 200 10.77 19.25 -10.76
CA SER A 200 11.60 20.30 -10.19
C SER A 200 12.75 20.70 -11.13
N HIS A 201 13.60 21.62 -10.68
CA HIS A 201 14.84 21.97 -11.39
C HIS A 201 15.80 20.78 -11.57
N ALA A 202 15.65 19.69 -10.80
CA ALA A 202 16.56 18.55 -10.80
C ALA A 202 15.91 17.20 -11.15
N THR A 203 14.57 17.10 -11.15
CA THR A 203 13.88 15.82 -11.31
C THR A 203 12.77 15.85 -12.35
N TRP A 204 12.57 14.68 -12.95
CA TRP A 204 11.55 14.39 -13.94
C TRP A 204 10.80 13.14 -13.52
N THR A 205 9.49 13.15 -13.69
CA THR A 205 8.61 12.00 -13.43
C THR A 205 8.03 11.53 -14.75
N PHE A 206 8.09 10.22 -15.02
CA PHE A 206 7.29 9.60 -16.07
C PHE A 206 5.87 9.33 -15.56
N PHE A 207 4.86 9.73 -16.30
CA PHE A 207 3.47 9.56 -15.91
C PHE A 207 2.64 8.90 -17.02
N GLU A 208 1.49 8.37 -16.63
CA GLU A 208 0.45 7.96 -17.54
C GLU A 208 -0.93 8.46 -17.10
N ALA A 209 -1.76 8.73 -18.10
CA ALA A 209 -3.15 9.15 -18.01
C ALA A 209 -4.02 8.26 -18.90
N TRP A 210 -5.01 7.58 -18.35
CA TRP A 210 -5.90 6.69 -19.10
C TRP A 210 -7.34 7.20 -19.02
N LEU A 211 -7.95 7.39 -20.18
CA LEU A 211 -9.20 8.09 -20.37
C LEU A 211 -10.25 7.12 -20.94
N PRO A 212 -11.11 6.51 -20.11
CA PRO A 212 -12.12 5.56 -20.58
C PRO A 212 -13.25 6.23 -21.37
N LEU A 213 -13.75 5.57 -22.39
CA LEU A 213 -14.82 6.05 -23.27
C LEU A 213 -16.05 5.17 -23.15
N ALA A 214 -17.23 5.75 -23.37
CA ALA A 214 -18.47 5.00 -23.46
C ALA A 214 -18.46 4.10 -24.70
N SER A 215 -19.16 2.98 -24.63
CA SER A 215 -19.24 2.05 -25.75
C SER A 215 -20.10 2.59 -26.88
N ASP A 216 -19.72 2.30 -28.14
CA ASP A 216 -20.57 2.55 -29.31
C ASP A 216 -21.08 1.21 -29.85
N PRO A 217 -22.40 0.94 -29.80
CA PRO A 217 -22.94 -0.32 -30.29
C PRO A 217 -22.76 -0.54 -31.80
N ASN A 218 -22.44 0.51 -32.57
CA ASN A 218 -22.21 0.37 -34.00
C ASN A 218 -20.78 -0.05 -34.33
N ILE A 219 -19.86 0.03 -33.36
CA ILE A 219 -18.48 -0.36 -33.53
C ILE A 219 -18.33 -1.82 -33.07
N PRO A 220 -17.83 -2.72 -33.94
CA PRO A 220 -17.50 -4.08 -33.55
C PRO A 220 -16.42 -4.07 -32.47
N LEU A 221 -16.57 -4.95 -31.50
CA LEU A 221 -15.54 -5.12 -30.49
C LEU A 221 -14.26 -5.69 -31.13
N VAL A 222 -13.10 -5.37 -30.56
CA VAL A 222 -11.82 -5.92 -31.00
C VAL A 222 -11.87 -7.44 -30.92
N PRO A 223 -11.45 -8.19 -31.96
CA PRO A 223 -11.38 -9.64 -31.89
C PRO A 223 -10.38 -10.09 -30.82
N PRO A 224 -10.54 -11.29 -30.23
CA PRO A 224 -9.58 -11.83 -29.26
C PRO A 224 -8.14 -11.78 -29.78
N ASN A 225 -7.27 -11.03 -29.08
CA ASN A 225 -5.84 -11.05 -29.38
C ASN A 225 -5.16 -12.16 -28.56
N VAL A 226 -4.83 -13.28 -29.23
CA VAL A 226 -4.11 -14.40 -28.60
C VAL A 226 -2.64 -14.08 -28.29
N THR A 227 -2.13 -12.93 -28.76
CA THR A 227 -0.77 -12.48 -28.43
C THR A 227 -0.71 -11.62 -27.17
N ASP A 228 -1.86 -11.21 -26.61
CA ASP A 228 -1.96 -10.42 -25.36
C ASP A 228 -1.65 -11.23 -24.09
N PHE A 229 -1.16 -12.47 -24.20
CA PHE A 229 -0.74 -13.22 -23.03
C PHE A 229 0.61 -12.69 -22.51
N PRO A 230 0.66 -12.14 -21.29
CA PRO A 230 1.93 -11.87 -20.64
C PRO A 230 2.70 -13.18 -20.43
N ARG A 231 4.04 -13.11 -20.47
CA ARG A 231 4.90 -14.26 -20.11
C ARG A 231 5.27 -14.25 -18.63
N ASN A 232 5.53 -13.08 -18.05
CA ASN A 232 6.00 -12.96 -16.67
C ASN A 232 4.93 -12.42 -15.72
N SER A 233 4.03 -11.56 -16.22
CA SER A 233 2.93 -11.00 -15.41
C SER A 233 1.63 -11.81 -15.48
N THR A 234 1.67 -13.02 -16.06
CA THR A 234 0.48 -13.88 -16.20
C THR A 234 -0.22 -14.10 -14.87
N PRO A 235 -1.54 -13.91 -14.79
CA PRO A 235 -2.25 -14.23 -13.56
C PRO A 235 -2.21 -15.74 -13.29
N ILE A 236 -2.08 -16.11 -12.02
CA ILE A 236 -2.09 -17.51 -11.60
C ILE A 236 -3.54 -17.95 -11.39
N TYR A 237 -3.88 -19.12 -11.93
CA TYR A 237 -5.16 -19.76 -11.74
C TYR A 237 -4.97 -21.23 -11.36
N LEU A 238 -5.65 -21.65 -10.30
CA LEU A 238 -5.59 -23.02 -9.80
C LEU A 238 -6.88 -23.78 -10.04
N GLY A 239 -6.76 -25.04 -10.43
CA GLY A 239 -7.83 -26.02 -10.49
C GLY A 239 -8.15 -26.63 -9.13
N PRO A 240 -9.21 -27.43 -9.00
CA PRO A 240 -9.74 -27.91 -7.72
C PRO A 240 -8.75 -28.69 -6.85
N LYS A 241 -7.70 -29.28 -7.43
CA LYS A 241 -6.66 -30.04 -6.72
C LYS A 241 -5.38 -29.23 -6.49
N GLY A 242 -5.40 -27.91 -6.76
CA GLY A 242 -4.23 -27.06 -6.65
C GLY A 242 -3.29 -27.12 -7.86
N GLU A 243 -3.72 -27.77 -8.95
CA GLU A 243 -3.00 -27.79 -10.21
C GLU A 243 -3.05 -26.42 -10.89
N PHE A 244 -1.94 -25.97 -11.47
CA PHE A 244 -1.89 -24.72 -12.22
C PHE A 244 -2.64 -24.90 -13.56
N LEU A 245 -3.73 -24.17 -13.72
CA LEU A 245 -4.48 -24.07 -14.98
C LEU A 245 -3.97 -22.90 -15.83
N GLN A 246 -3.41 -21.88 -15.19
CA GLN A 246 -2.73 -20.75 -15.82
C GLN A 246 -1.66 -20.22 -14.85
N ALA A 247 -0.48 -19.88 -15.37
CA ALA A 247 0.62 -19.36 -14.55
C ALA A 247 1.65 -18.63 -15.43
N PRO A 248 2.46 -17.73 -14.85
CA PRO A 248 3.64 -17.19 -15.50
C PRO A 248 4.58 -18.28 -16.04
N ALA A 249 5.13 -18.07 -17.23
CA ALA A 249 6.07 -19.01 -17.87
C ALA A 249 7.36 -19.20 -17.03
N ASN A 250 7.74 -18.18 -16.26
CA ASN A 250 8.91 -18.22 -15.40
C ASN A 250 8.71 -19.03 -14.10
N LEU A 251 7.48 -19.49 -13.80
CA LEU A 251 7.23 -20.47 -12.75
C LEU A 251 7.60 -21.90 -13.17
N GLY A 252 8.04 -22.12 -14.41
CA GLY A 252 8.63 -23.40 -14.85
C GLY A 252 7.57 -24.40 -15.32
N ASP A 253 7.94 -25.18 -16.35
CA ASP A 253 7.16 -26.22 -17.04
C ASP A 253 6.03 -26.81 -16.21
N LEU A 254 4.80 -26.52 -16.64
CA LEU A 254 3.58 -27.11 -16.11
C LEU A 254 3.56 -28.61 -16.44
N ASN A 255 4.11 -29.44 -15.53
CA ASN A 255 3.93 -30.87 -15.37
C ASN A 255 3.94 -31.75 -16.65
N THR A 256 4.97 -32.58 -16.82
CA THR A 256 4.80 -34.05 -16.91
C THR A 256 6.09 -34.76 -16.52
N ASN A 257 5.97 -35.81 -15.71
CA ASN A 257 7.02 -36.78 -15.42
C ASN A 257 7.50 -37.49 -16.72
N ASP A 258 8.73 -37.18 -17.16
CA ASP A 258 9.70 -38.01 -17.96
C ASP A 258 9.25 -38.66 -19.32
N PRO A 259 10.16 -39.18 -20.18
CA PRO A 259 10.64 -38.49 -21.37
C PRO A 259 10.65 -39.43 -22.61
N SER A 260 9.54 -39.70 -23.28
CA SER A 260 9.62 -40.40 -24.57
C SER A 260 8.30 -40.37 -25.32
N GLU A 261 8.43 -40.06 -26.61
CA GLU A 261 7.52 -40.39 -27.71
C GLU A 261 6.38 -39.41 -28.05
N ASN A 262 6.54 -38.93 -29.29
CA ASN A 262 5.52 -38.66 -30.31
C ASN A 262 4.84 -37.29 -30.28
N GLY A 263 5.46 -36.38 -31.06
CA GLY A 263 4.79 -35.19 -31.54
C GLY A 263 3.66 -35.52 -32.50
N ILE A 264 2.79 -34.54 -32.72
CA ILE A 264 1.99 -34.36 -33.94
C ILE A 264 1.72 -32.85 -34.09
N ALA A 265 1.77 -32.44 -35.35
CA ALA A 265 1.58 -31.10 -35.87
C ALA A 265 0.13 -30.60 -35.77
N PHE A 266 -0.03 -29.29 -35.98
CA PHE A 266 -1.28 -28.63 -36.33
C PHE A 266 -1.97 -29.32 -37.52
N ASP A 267 -3.29 -29.52 -37.46
CA ASP A 267 -4.20 -29.46 -38.63
C ASP A 267 -5.67 -29.27 -38.20
N ASP A 268 -6.42 -28.68 -39.15
CA ASP A 268 -7.76 -28.07 -39.15
C ASP A 268 -8.96 -29.03 -38.87
N PRO A 269 -10.20 -28.49 -38.71
CA PRO A 269 -11.38 -29.18 -38.17
C PRO A 269 -12.20 -29.89 -39.25
N ASP A 270 -12.79 -31.02 -38.91
CA ASP A 270 -14.13 -31.47 -39.33
C ASP A 270 -14.47 -32.81 -38.64
N ASP A 271 -15.77 -33.00 -38.38
CA ASP A 271 -16.46 -34.29 -38.23
C ASP A 271 -16.29 -35.12 -36.92
N LEU A 272 -17.27 -35.03 -36.01
CA LEU A 272 -18.35 -36.04 -35.82
C LEU A 272 -19.07 -35.95 -34.46
N ASP A 273 -20.35 -35.58 -34.54
CA ASP A 273 -21.57 -36.09 -33.89
C ASP A 273 -21.59 -36.73 -32.47
N ASP A 274 -22.47 -36.11 -31.66
CA ASP A 274 -23.69 -36.65 -31.04
C ASP A 274 -23.62 -37.93 -30.18
N ASP A 275 -23.80 -37.78 -28.86
CA ASP A 275 -24.98 -38.33 -28.18
C ASP A 275 -25.10 -37.83 -26.72
N THR A 276 -26.26 -37.22 -26.43
CA THR A 276 -27.11 -37.25 -25.21
C THR A 276 -26.48 -37.32 -23.80
N GLY A 277 -26.84 -36.51 -22.79
CA GLY A 277 -27.89 -35.51 -22.59
C GLY A 277 -28.04 -35.29 -21.06
N LEU A 278 -28.37 -34.06 -20.63
CA LEU A 278 -29.22 -33.77 -19.46
C LEU A 278 -29.45 -32.25 -19.35
N GLU A 279 -30.72 -31.88 -19.46
CA GLU A 279 -31.28 -30.53 -19.55
C GLU A 279 -31.17 -29.74 -18.23
N VAL A 280 -30.96 -28.42 -18.36
CA VAL A 280 -31.29 -27.42 -17.33
C VAL A 280 -32.52 -26.67 -17.83
N SER A 281 -33.65 -26.82 -17.12
CA SER A 281 -34.92 -26.18 -17.49
C SER A 281 -34.90 -24.68 -17.17
N ASP A 282 -35.04 -23.89 -18.23
CA ASP A 282 -35.39 -22.47 -18.21
C ASP A 282 -36.90 -22.30 -17.94
N SER A 283 -37.27 -21.30 -17.12
CA SER A 283 -38.66 -20.87 -16.97
C SER A 283 -38.73 -19.37 -16.77
N THR A 284 -38.36 -18.61 -17.80
CA THR A 284 -38.85 -17.25 -17.98
C THR A 284 -40.16 -17.27 -18.75
N LYS A 285 -41.27 -16.91 -18.09
CA LYS A 285 -42.54 -16.61 -18.75
C LYS A 285 -42.84 -15.13 -18.65
N ASP A 286 -43.07 -14.56 -19.82
CA ASP A 286 -43.44 -13.19 -20.13
C ASP A 286 -44.46 -12.56 -19.18
N ILE A 287 -44.16 -11.34 -18.73
CA ILE A 287 -45.18 -10.34 -18.42
C ILE A 287 -44.79 -9.07 -19.17
N GLY A 288 -45.53 -8.80 -20.25
CA GLY A 288 -45.41 -7.57 -21.03
C GLY A 288 -45.79 -6.34 -20.19
N ILE A 289 -44.93 -5.32 -20.20
CA ILE A 289 -45.23 -4.03 -19.58
C ILE A 289 -45.22 -2.96 -20.68
N ALA A 290 -46.39 -2.35 -20.85
CA ALA A 290 -46.64 -1.24 -21.74
C ALA A 290 -45.88 0.03 -21.29
N ASN A 291 -45.20 0.66 -22.24
CA ASN A 291 -44.58 1.97 -22.10
C ASN A 291 -45.62 3.05 -21.80
N THR A 292 -45.56 3.65 -20.61
CA THR A 292 -46.16 4.97 -20.34
C THR A 292 -45.12 5.88 -19.73
N GLY A 293 -44.89 7.01 -20.41
CA GLY A 293 -43.86 7.99 -20.04
C GLY A 293 -44.13 8.64 -18.69
N LEU A 294 -43.19 8.49 -17.76
CA LEU A 294 -43.17 9.19 -16.49
C LEU A 294 -41.93 10.10 -16.42
N LYS A 295 -42.20 11.40 -16.29
CA LYS A 295 -41.22 12.46 -16.04
C LYS A 295 -40.39 12.11 -14.81
N ARG A 296 -39.05 12.10 -14.94
CA ARG A 296 -38.09 11.93 -13.84
C ARG A 296 -38.33 13.01 -12.77
N ARG A 297 -38.88 12.63 -11.62
CA ARG A 297 -38.78 13.43 -10.38
C ARG A 297 -37.41 13.17 -9.75
N ALA A 298 -36.77 14.22 -9.27
CA ALA A 298 -35.55 14.12 -8.48
C ALA A 298 -35.78 13.17 -7.29
N ALA A 299 -34.86 12.22 -7.09
CA ALA A 299 -34.88 11.33 -5.95
C ALA A 299 -34.75 12.16 -4.65
N PRO A 300 -35.51 11.85 -3.59
CA PRO A 300 -35.31 12.48 -2.29
C PRO A 300 -33.90 12.16 -1.75
N PRO A 301 -33.30 13.03 -0.92
CA PRO A 301 -32.01 12.76 -0.29
C PRO A 301 -32.09 11.46 0.50
N ALA A 302 -31.14 10.56 0.24
CA ALA A 302 -31.03 9.29 0.95
C ALA A 302 -30.88 9.54 2.46
N ALA A 303 -31.47 8.67 3.28
CA ALA A 303 -31.29 8.71 4.73
C ALA A 303 -29.79 8.62 5.06
N PRO A 304 -29.32 9.27 6.15
CA PRO A 304 -27.89 9.32 6.52
C PRO A 304 -27.22 7.95 6.81
N ASN A 305 -27.97 6.84 6.72
CA ASN A 305 -27.50 5.46 6.93
C ASN A 305 -27.73 4.55 5.69
N ALA A 306 -27.89 5.11 4.50
CA ALA A 306 -28.20 4.32 3.31
C ALA A 306 -26.94 3.74 2.63
N THR A 307 -26.85 2.42 2.54
CA THR A 307 -25.97 1.73 1.59
C THR A 307 -26.32 2.18 0.18
N LEU A 308 -25.36 2.73 -0.55
CA LEU A 308 -25.56 3.13 -1.94
C LEU A 308 -24.97 2.08 -2.87
N GLN A 309 -25.74 1.66 -3.87
CA GLN A 309 -25.23 0.86 -4.97
C GLN A 309 -24.24 1.68 -5.80
N GLY A 310 -23.22 1.03 -6.37
CA GLY A 310 -22.17 1.70 -7.14
C GLY A 310 -22.72 2.56 -8.28
N ASP A 311 -23.75 2.09 -8.99
CA ASP A 311 -24.45 2.85 -10.04
C ASP A 311 -25.09 4.15 -9.52
N ALA A 312 -25.61 4.15 -8.28
CA ALA A 312 -26.17 5.36 -7.67
C ALA A 312 -25.08 6.37 -7.26
N ILE A 313 -23.86 5.88 -7.00
CA ILE A 313 -22.70 6.68 -6.64
C ILE A 313 -22.05 7.24 -7.90
N LEU A 314 -21.68 6.36 -8.83
CA LEU A 314 -20.87 6.69 -10.00
C LEU A 314 -21.69 7.13 -11.21
N GLY A 315 -22.97 6.75 -11.27
CA GLY A 315 -23.83 6.87 -12.44
C GLY A 315 -23.80 5.60 -13.31
N ASN A 316 -24.79 5.43 -14.19
CA ASN A 316 -24.93 4.25 -15.04
C ASN A 316 -24.20 4.38 -16.39
N SER A 317 -23.24 5.31 -16.50
CA SER A 317 -22.43 5.47 -17.71
C SER A 317 -21.43 4.34 -17.79
N ASP A 318 -21.31 3.72 -18.97
CA ASP A 318 -20.26 2.74 -19.25
C ASP A 318 -18.93 3.38 -19.68
N GLY A 319 -18.90 4.70 -19.91
CA GLY A 319 -17.71 5.52 -20.12
C GLY A 319 -17.31 6.32 -18.89
N TRP A 320 -16.39 7.28 -19.07
CA TRP A 320 -15.91 8.13 -17.97
C TRP A 320 -17.02 8.78 -17.15
N ASN A 321 -16.87 8.70 -15.83
CA ASN A 321 -17.90 9.12 -14.87
C ASN A 321 -17.69 10.53 -14.28
N GLY A 322 -16.82 11.34 -14.90
CA GLY A 322 -16.54 12.71 -14.46
C GLY A 322 -15.56 12.83 -13.28
N ARG A 323 -14.77 11.79 -12.97
CA ARG A 323 -13.82 11.78 -11.83
C ARG A 323 -12.43 11.34 -12.26
N ILE A 324 -11.40 11.88 -11.61
CA ILE A 324 -10.01 11.47 -11.78
C ILE A 324 -9.54 10.70 -10.54
N PHE A 325 -8.77 9.64 -10.76
CA PHE A 325 -8.22 8.82 -9.69
C PHE A 325 -6.72 8.63 -9.88
N PHE A 326 -5.92 9.13 -8.94
CA PHE A 326 -4.48 8.91 -8.90
C PHE A 326 -4.15 7.66 -8.08
N VAL A 327 -3.38 6.75 -8.67
CA VAL A 327 -2.88 5.56 -7.99
C VAL A 327 -1.42 5.73 -7.63
N GLY A 328 -1.10 5.67 -6.33
CA GLY A 328 0.27 5.68 -5.80
C GLY A 328 0.95 4.31 -5.89
N ASN A 329 2.28 4.29 -5.83
CA ASN A 329 3.07 3.05 -5.84
C ASN A 329 3.38 2.52 -4.44
N GLY A 330 3.72 1.23 -4.33
CA GLY A 330 4.22 0.62 -3.10
C GLY A 330 5.73 0.37 -3.11
N ALA A 331 6.28 0.02 -1.93
CA ALA A 331 7.69 -0.31 -1.73
C ALA A 331 8.64 0.78 -2.31
N GLN A 332 9.82 0.41 -2.82
CA GLN A 332 10.79 1.34 -3.45
C GLN A 332 10.61 1.46 -4.97
N ARG A 333 9.47 0.97 -5.47
CA ARG A 333 9.18 0.83 -6.89
C ARG A 333 9.10 2.22 -7.54
N GLY A 334 9.78 2.36 -8.66
CA GLY A 334 9.66 3.50 -9.57
C GLY A 334 9.13 2.99 -10.90
N PHE A 335 7.82 2.84 -11.01
CA PHE A 335 7.16 2.47 -12.27
C PHE A 335 5.68 2.82 -12.15
N VAL A 336 4.99 3.05 -13.26
CA VAL A 336 3.55 3.32 -13.22
C VAL A 336 2.80 2.07 -12.71
N PRO A 337 1.84 2.18 -11.77
CA PRO A 337 1.11 1.03 -11.20
C PRO A 337 0.04 0.50 -12.17
N ILE A 338 0.46 -0.02 -13.32
CA ILE A 338 -0.41 -0.42 -14.44
C ILE A 338 -1.56 -1.37 -14.04
N PRO A 339 -1.35 -2.43 -13.23
CA PRO A 339 -2.44 -3.32 -12.81
C PRO A 339 -3.56 -2.57 -12.08
N ASP A 340 -3.20 -1.68 -11.17
CA ASP A 340 -4.15 -0.88 -10.40
C ASP A 340 -4.87 0.14 -11.28
N LEU A 341 -4.19 0.76 -12.25
CA LEU A 341 -4.84 1.63 -13.25
C LEU A 341 -5.90 0.86 -14.05
N LYS A 342 -5.56 -0.33 -14.54
CA LYS A 342 -6.50 -1.22 -15.24
C LYS A 342 -7.72 -1.53 -14.37
N GLN A 343 -7.50 -1.94 -13.13
CA GLN A 343 -8.58 -2.28 -12.21
C GLN A 343 -9.50 -1.08 -11.94
N MET A 344 -8.92 0.08 -11.59
CA MET A 344 -9.69 1.29 -11.27
C MET A 344 -10.52 1.78 -12.45
N MET A 345 -9.94 1.75 -13.66
CA MET A 345 -10.66 2.09 -14.89
C MET A 345 -11.75 1.06 -15.21
N SER A 346 -11.47 -0.24 -15.05
CA SER A 346 -12.40 -1.30 -15.38
C SER A 346 -13.62 -1.33 -14.46
N ARG A 347 -13.43 -1.23 -13.14
CA ARG A 347 -14.51 -1.35 -12.15
C ARG A 347 -15.30 -0.08 -11.93
N TYR A 348 -14.66 1.08 -12.09
CA TYR A 348 -15.23 2.35 -11.64
C TYR A 348 -15.34 3.41 -12.74
N ARG A 349 -14.75 3.22 -13.93
CA ARG A 349 -14.77 4.20 -15.03
C ARG A 349 -14.19 5.58 -14.66
N PHE A 350 -13.20 5.60 -13.79
CA PHE A 350 -12.39 6.81 -13.57
C PHE A 350 -11.46 7.07 -14.73
N ALA A 351 -11.15 8.35 -14.98
CA ALA A 351 -9.91 8.70 -15.66
C ALA A 351 -8.79 8.44 -14.64
N VAL A 352 -7.87 7.54 -14.97
CA VAL A 352 -6.86 7.08 -14.00
C VAL A 352 -5.50 7.64 -14.33
N MET A 353 -4.74 7.99 -13.29
CA MET A 353 -3.42 8.60 -13.39
C MET A 353 -2.45 7.82 -12.51
N GLY A 354 -1.22 7.67 -12.97
CA GLY A 354 -0.14 7.06 -12.20
C GLY A 354 1.21 7.56 -12.68
N SER A 355 2.25 7.35 -11.87
CA SER A 355 3.59 7.79 -12.22
C SER A 355 4.66 6.82 -11.75
N ASN A 356 5.88 6.99 -12.26
CA ASN A 356 7.06 6.30 -11.77
C ASN A 356 7.69 6.96 -10.52
N LEU A 357 7.07 8.02 -10.00
CA LEU A 357 7.53 8.76 -8.83
C LEU A 357 8.96 9.35 -8.90
N GLY A 358 9.47 9.56 -10.11
CA GLY A 358 10.76 10.22 -10.34
C GLY A 358 11.93 9.30 -10.68
N HIS A 359 11.71 7.99 -10.76
CA HIS A 359 12.75 7.02 -11.14
C HIS A 359 12.18 5.76 -11.77
N PHE A 360 13.04 4.97 -12.43
CA PHE A 360 12.71 3.60 -12.83
C PHE A 360 13.38 2.59 -11.91
N GLY A 361 12.61 1.67 -11.31
CA GLY A 361 13.13 0.68 -10.37
C GLY A 361 12.10 -0.31 -9.83
N GLY A 362 12.58 -1.48 -9.40
CA GLY A 362 11.74 -2.49 -8.75
C GLY A 362 11.56 -2.25 -7.25
N SER A 363 10.72 -3.05 -6.59
CA SER A 363 10.31 -2.87 -5.19
C SER A 363 11.42 -2.81 -4.13
N SER A 364 12.62 -3.30 -4.45
CA SER A 364 13.78 -3.35 -3.53
C SER A 364 14.94 -2.44 -3.97
N ASP A 365 14.80 -1.74 -5.09
CA ASP A 365 15.86 -0.87 -5.60
C ASP A 365 15.85 0.46 -4.85
N VAL A 366 16.93 0.76 -4.13
CA VAL A 366 17.14 2.04 -3.44
C VAL A 366 18.28 2.84 -4.06
N GLY A 367 18.94 2.33 -5.10
CA GLY A 367 20.08 3.00 -5.73
C GLY A 367 19.68 4.32 -6.42
N TRP A 368 18.41 4.48 -6.77
CA TRP A 368 17.88 5.68 -7.41
C TRP A 368 17.97 6.93 -6.53
N VAL A 369 18.07 6.81 -5.21
CA VAL A 369 18.21 7.96 -4.30
C VAL A 369 19.67 8.44 -4.17
N ALA A 370 20.65 7.71 -4.73
CA ALA A 370 22.07 8.08 -4.65
C ALA A 370 22.41 9.39 -5.41
N GLY A 371 23.38 10.13 -4.92
CA GLY A 371 23.86 11.39 -5.50
C GLY A 371 23.89 12.56 -4.51
N PRO A 372 24.42 13.72 -4.94
CA PRO A 372 24.58 14.88 -4.07
C PRO A 372 23.25 15.59 -3.77
N GLN A 373 23.26 16.38 -2.70
CA GLN A 373 22.23 17.43 -2.50
C GLN A 373 22.42 18.57 -3.52
N PRO A 374 21.33 19.25 -3.96
CA PRO A 374 19.94 19.05 -3.55
C PRO A 374 19.17 18.00 -4.37
N VAL A 375 19.77 17.42 -5.42
CA VAL A 375 19.10 16.48 -6.36
C VAL A 375 18.40 15.33 -5.63
N ARG A 376 19.03 14.78 -4.60
CA ARG A 376 18.44 13.72 -3.78
C ARG A 376 17.15 14.14 -3.06
N GLU A 377 17.12 15.36 -2.51
CA GLU A 377 15.97 15.88 -1.77
C GLU A 377 14.78 16.04 -2.70
N GLU A 378 15.05 16.51 -3.92
CA GLU A 378 14.07 16.59 -5.00
C GLU A 378 13.50 15.21 -5.34
N ARG A 379 14.33 14.16 -5.44
CA ARG A 379 13.84 12.80 -5.68
C ARG A 379 12.95 12.28 -4.55
N LEU A 380 13.26 12.60 -3.30
CA LEU A 380 12.47 12.19 -2.13
C LEU A 380 11.09 12.87 -2.09
N MET A 381 11.03 14.14 -2.49
CA MET A 381 9.78 14.89 -2.61
C MET A 381 8.86 14.32 -3.71
N ASP A 382 9.43 13.84 -4.81
CA ASP A 382 8.68 13.15 -5.86
C ASP A 382 8.20 11.76 -5.42
N PHE A 383 9.07 11.01 -4.73
CA PHE A 383 8.81 9.65 -4.32
C PHE A 383 7.69 9.51 -3.28
N ILE A 384 7.97 9.91 -2.04
CA ILE A 384 7.07 9.72 -0.89
C ILE A 384 6.55 11.05 -0.34
N GLY A 385 7.17 12.18 -0.73
CA GLY A 385 6.72 13.53 -0.34
C GLY A 385 5.44 14.01 -1.04
N GLY A 386 4.94 13.27 -2.02
CA GLY A 386 3.65 13.52 -2.68
C GLY A 386 3.68 14.52 -3.84
N ARG A 387 4.84 15.12 -4.18
CA ARG A 387 4.92 16.12 -5.26
C ARG A 387 4.54 15.55 -6.61
N SER A 388 5.06 14.37 -6.94
CA SER A 388 4.74 13.66 -8.18
C SER A 388 3.23 13.41 -8.31
N HIS A 389 2.55 13.10 -7.21
CA HIS A 389 1.11 12.86 -7.19
C HIS A 389 0.34 14.14 -7.56
N ALA A 390 0.72 15.27 -6.93
CA ALA A 390 0.05 16.54 -7.13
C ALA A 390 0.26 17.12 -8.54
N ILE A 391 1.50 17.11 -9.05
CA ILE A 391 1.83 17.63 -10.39
C ILE A 391 1.18 16.79 -11.49
N VAL A 392 1.26 15.45 -11.38
CA VAL A 392 0.66 14.56 -12.39
C VAL A 392 -0.86 14.68 -12.38
N LEU A 393 -1.49 14.87 -11.22
CA LEU A 393 -2.92 15.15 -11.16
C LEU A 393 -3.29 16.46 -11.85
N ASP A 394 -2.50 17.52 -11.66
CA ASP A 394 -2.75 18.83 -12.27
C ASP A 394 -2.67 18.74 -13.81
N VAL A 395 -1.62 18.09 -14.34
CA VAL A 395 -1.51 17.76 -15.77
C VAL A 395 -2.69 16.89 -16.21
N GLY A 396 -3.07 15.89 -15.41
CA GLY A 396 -4.20 15.00 -15.66
C GLY A 396 -5.53 15.73 -15.79
N ARG A 397 -5.78 16.77 -14.97
CA ARG A 397 -6.97 17.65 -15.07
C ARG A 397 -6.97 18.40 -16.40
N GLY A 398 -5.81 18.92 -16.82
CA GLY A 398 -5.68 19.56 -18.15
C GLY A 398 -5.95 18.58 -19.30
N ILE A 399 -5.41 17.36 -19.23
CA ILE A 399 -5.65 16.30 -20.22
C ILE A 399 -7.14 15.96 -20.31
N VAL A 400 -7.81 15.78 -19.16
CA VAL A 400 -9.25 15.52 -19.10
C VAL A 400 -10.06 16.65 -19.74
N ASN A 401 -9.72 17.91 -19.45
CA ASN A 401 -10.38 19.07 -20.04
C ASN A 401 -10.19 19.14 -21.57
N LEU A 402 -9.00 18.81 -22.06
CA LEU A 402 -8.69 18.79 -23.50
C LEU A 402 -9.43 17.65 -24.22
N PHE A 403 -9.57 16.49 -23.58
CA PHE A 403 -10.15 15.29 -24.20
C PHE A 403 -11.68 15.23 -24.10
N TYR A 404 -12.23 15.38 -22.90
CA TYR A 404 -13.67 15.29 -22.62
C TYR A 404 -14.39 16.64 -22.65
N GLY A 405 -13.64 17.73 -22.59
CA GLY A 405 -14.15 19.10 -22.55
C GLY A 405 -14.16 19.70 -21.14
N PRO A 406 -14.02 21.02 -21.00
CA PRO A 406 -13.75 21.69 -19.72
C PRO A 406 -14.89 21.58 -18.69
N ASP A 407 -16.14 21.40 -19.14
CA ASP A 407 -17.30 21.29 -18.25
C ASP A 407 -17.76 19.84 -18.02
N SER A 408 -17.12 18.85 -18.67
CA SER A 408 -17.59 17.47 -18.73
C SER A 408 -17.57 16.71 -17.40
N GLY A 409 -16.71 17.12 -16.47
CA GLY A 409 -16.65 16.57 -15.10
C GLY A 409 -17.25 17.48 -14.01
N VAL A 410 -17.80 18.63 -14.38
CA VAL A 410 -18.37 19.61 -13.42
C VAL A 410 -19.78 19.20 -13.03
N ARG A 411 -20.13 19.24 -11.75
CA ARG A 411 -21.46 18.82 -11.26
C ARG A 411 -22.36 19.98 -10.89
N SER A 412 -23.66 19.74 -11.09
CA SER A 412 -24.70 20.65 -10.63
C SER A 412 -24.65 20.81 -9.11
N GLY A 413 -24.39 22.02 -8.63
CA GLY A 413 -24.25 22.34 -7.21
C GLY A 413 -22.82 22.60 -6.74
N ASP A 414 -21.81 22.44 -7.60
CA ASP A 414 -20.40 22.71 -7.25
C ASP A 414 -20.07 24.20 -7.01
N GLY A 415 -21.03 25.11 -7.27
CA GLY A 415 -20.85 26.55 -7.09
C GLY A 415 -19.68 27.09 -7.91
N ASP A 416 -18.88 27.99 -7.32
CA ASP A 416 -17.66 28.54 -7.95
C ASP A 416 -16.50 27.53 -8.01
N LYS A 417 -16.59 26.39 -7.32
CA LYS A 417 -15.56 25.32 -7.31
C LYS A 417 -15.74 24.36 -8.49
N ARG A 418 -15.86 24.90 -9.72
CA ARG A 418 -15.94 24.10 -10.97
C ARG A 418 -14.65 23.32 -11.23
N HIS A 419 -14.48 22.17 -10.58
CA HIS A 419 -13.35 21.27 -10.81
C HIS A 419 -13.80 19.81 -10.84
N VAL A 420 -13.07 19.03 -11.62
CA VAL A 420 -13.23 17.57 -11.68
C VAL A 420 -12.84 16.99 -10.32
N ARG A 421 -13.71 16.15 -9.74
CA ARG A 421 -13.39 15.49 -8.46
C ARG A 421 -12.17 14.60 -8.61
N SER A 422 -11.25 14.74 -7.67
CA SER A 422 -9.98 14.02 -7.68
C SER A 422 -9.80 13.18 -6.43
N TYR A 423 -9.35 11.96 -6.66
CA TYR A 423 -9.10 10.97 -5.61
C TYR A 423 -7.65 10.49 -5.70
N VAL A 424 -7.09 10.09 -4.56
CA VAL A 424 -5.78 9.45 -4.48
C VAL A 424 -5.85 8.21 -3.60
N ALA A 425 -5.21 7.13 -4.03
CA ALA A 425 -5.05 5.96 -3.18
C ALA A 425 -3.70 5.30 -3.35
N GLY A 426 -3.20 4.75 -2.25
CA GLY A 426 -1.96 3.99 -2.22
C GLY A 426 -1.94 3.09 -1.00
N CYS A 427 -1.16 2.01 -1.08
CA CYS A 427 -0.87 1.17 0.08
C CYS A 427 0.63 1.08 0.34
N SER A 428 1.05 0.83 1.58
CA SER A 428 2.46 0.77 1.99
C SER A 428 3.14 2.14 1.88
N VAL A 429 4.30 2.23 1.22
CA VAL A 429 4.92 3.49 0.83
C VAL A 429 3.96 4.38 0.02
N GLY A 430 3.03 3.82 -0.75
CA GLY A 430 2.00 4.58 -1.45
C GLY A 430 0.94 5.15 -0.54
N GLY A 431 0.65 4.45 0.57
CA GLY A 431 -0.20 4.98 1.63
C GLY A 431 0.47 6.17 2.32
N ALA A 432 1.79 6.08 2.55
CA ALA A 432 2.57 7.20 3.07
C ALA A 432 2.63 8.36 2.05
N GLY A 433 2.86 8.08 0.77
CA GLY A 433 2.80 9.08 -0.31
C GLY A 433 1.44 9.74 -0.44
N THR A 434 0.36 9.00 -0.22
CA THR A 434 -1.02 9.52 -0.17
C THR A 434 -1.20 10.49 0.99
N LEU A 435 -0.74 10.12 2.19
CA LEU A 435 -0.77 11.02 3.36
C LEU A 435 0.08 12.28 3.14
N SER A 436 1.27 12.14 2.58
CA SER A 436 2.12 13.28 2.22
C SER A 436 1.49 14.17 1.16
N ALA A 437 0.81 13.59 0.17
CA ALA A 437 0.14 14.35 -0.88
C ALA A 437 -0.96 15.26 -0.31
N ILE A 438 -1.82 14.75 0.56
CA ILE A 438 -2.87 15.57 1.20
C ILE A 438 -2.33 16.53 2.26
N LEU A 439 -1.19 16.21 2.88
CA LEU A 439 -0.52 17.08 3.84
C LEU A 439 0.13 18.29 3.14
N ASN A 440 0.90 18.02 2.08
CA ASN A 440 1.73 19.02 1.41
C ASN A 440 0.99 19.75 0.28
N TYR A 441 -0.03 19.11 -0.32
CA TYR A 441 -0.84 19.63 -1.42
C TYR A 441 -2.34 19.47 -1.12
N PRO A 442 -2.84 20.13 -0.06
CA PRO A 442 -4.20 19.91 0.49
C PRO A 442 -5.34 20.31 -0.44
N ASP A 443 -5.07 21.04 -1.52
CA ASP A 443 -6.06 21.44 -2.53
C ASP A 443 -6.14 20.47 -3.72
N SER A 444 -5.18 19.54 -3.84
CA SER A 444 -5.10 18.66 -5.01
C SER A 444 -6.20 17.59 -5.02
N PHE A 445 -6.61 17.06 -3.87
CA PHE A 445 -7.51 15.92 -3.79
C PHE A 445 -8.76 16.22 -2.95
N ASP A 446 -9.91 15.69 -3.36
CA ASP A 446 -11.15 15.70 -2.57
C ASP A 446 -11.24 14.48 -1.64
N GLY A 447 -10.68 13.34 -2.06
CA GLY A 447 -10.73 12.09 -1.32
C GLY A 447 -9.41 11.33 -1.34
N ALA A 448 -9.02 10.77 -0.21
CA ALA A 448 -7.80 9.99 -0.05
C ALA A 448 -8.07 8.63 0.61
N LEU A 449 -7.44 7.58 0.08
CA LEU A 449 -7.41 6.23 0.66
C LEU A 449 -5.96 5.82 0.97
N ALA A 450 -5.59 5.79 2.24
CA ALA A 450 -4.26 5.40 2.70
C ALA A 450 -4.27 4.00 3.32
N GLY A 451 -3.73 3.01 2.63
CA GLY A 451 -3.60 1.63 3.11
C GLY A 451 -2.24 1.34 3.74
N CYS A 452 -2.21 0.65 4.88
CA CYS A 452 -1.00 0.26 5.62
C CYS A 452 0.15 1.29 5.49
N PRO A 453 -0.09 2.60 5.74
CA PRO A 453 0.85 3.63 5.33
C PRO A 453 2.17 3.49 6.10
N ALA A 454 3.28 3.62 5.39
CA ALA A 454 4.63 3.60 5.94
C ALA A 454 5.01 4.88 6.72
N VAL A 455 4.16 5.26 7.69
CA VAL A 455 4.37 6.41 8.58
C VAL A 455 5.56 6.20 9.51
N ASN A 456 6.21 7.30 9.89
CA ASN A 456 7.49 7.30 10.62
C ASN A 456 8.54 6.42 9.90
N PHE A 457 8.73 6.66 8.60
CA PHE A 457 9.49 5.78 7.70
C PHE A 457 10.92 5.47 8.17
N THR A 458 11.60 6.43 8.80
CA THR A 458 12.93 6.21 9.39
C THR A 458 12.86 5.18 10.52
N ALA A 459 11.90 5.34 11.43
CA ALA A 459 11.71 4.40 12.54
C ALA A 459 11.25 3.01 12.06
N LEU A 460 10.42 2.95 11.02
CA LEU A 460 10.02 1.70 10.37
C LEU A 460 11.23 0.96 9.79
N ASN A 461 12.08 1.64 9.01
CA ASN A 461 13.28 1.03 8.44
C ASN A 461 14.21 0.52 9.55
N TYR A 462 14.39 1.29 10.64
CA TYR A 462 15.15 0.81 11.79
C TYR A 462 14.52 -0.44 12.45
N ALA A 463 13.20 -0.50 12.56
CA ALA A 463 12.50 -1.67 13.10
C ALA A 463 12.73 -2.94 12.25
N GLN A 464 12.72 -2.80 10.92
CA GLN A 464 13.02 -3.90 10.00
C GLN A 464 14.46 -4.40 10.17
N ILE A 465 15.41 -3.49 10.38
CA ILE A 465 16.80 -3.85 10.71
C ILE A 465 16.85 -4.59 12.04
N GLY A 466 16.23 -4.03 13.08
CA GLY A 466 16.24 -4.60 14.42
C GLY A 466 15.62 -5.99 14.50
N LEU A 467 14.54 -6.25 13.75
CA LEU A 467 13.88 -7.55 13.67
C LEU A 467 14.82 -8.60 13.06
N GLN A 468 15.35 -8.33 11.86
CA GLN A 468 16.22 -9.28 11.17
C GLN A 468 17.58 -9.45 11.86
N ALA A 469 18.13 -8.39 12.45
CA ALA A 469 19.39 -8.44 13.21
C ALA A 469 19.35 -9.49 14.35
N ARG A 470 18.16 -9.78 14.88
CA ARG A 470 17.96 -10.75 15.95
C ARG A 470 17.51 -12.12 15.43
N HIS A 471 16.83 -12.15 14.29
CA HIS A 471 16.22 -13.38 13.80
C HIS A 471 17.07 -14.13 12.78
N ARG A 472 17.93 -13.46 12.00
CA ARG A 472 18.72 -14.12 10.94
C ARG A 472 19.53 -15.30 11.47
N LYS A 473 19.52 -16.43 10.74
CA LYS A 473 20.18 -17.70 11.15
C LYS A 473 21.64 -17.55 11.62
N SER A 474 22.44 -16.74 10.94
CA SER A 474 23.86 -16.50 11.30
C SER A 474 24.05 -15.78 12.64
N VAL A 475 23.04 -15.02 13.09
CA VAL A 475 23.09 -14.22 14.33
C VAL A 475 22.32 -14.89 15.46
N ALA A 476 21.12 -15.41 15.15
CA ALA A 476 20.23 -16.02 16.13
C ALA A 476 20.77 -17.36 16.67
N GLY A 477 21.57 -18.08 15.89
CA GLY A 477 22.10 -19.38 16.29
C GLY A 477 20.97 -20.34 16.73
N PRO A 478 21.02 -20.93 17.94
CA PRO A 478 19.94 -21.77 18.47
C PRO A 478 18.57 -21.07 18.57
N ALA A 479 18.54 -19.74 18.65
CA ALA A 479 17.30 -18.96 18.75
C ALA A 479 16.56 -18.80 17.41
N TYR A 480 17.16 -19.26 16.29
CA TYR A 480 16.55 -19.24 14.97
C TYR A 480 15.37 -20.22 14.89
N PHE A 481 14.30 -19.81 14.23
CA PHE A 481 13.21 -20.69 13.78
C PHE A 481 12.85 -20.31 12.35
N SER A 482 12.46 -21.27 11.52
CA SER A 482 12.17 -20.98 10.11
C SER A 482 10.82 -20.28 9.92
N ASP A 483 10.65 -19.61 8.78
CA ASP A 483 9.36 -19.06 8.32
C ASP A 483 8.24 -20.13 8.36
N GLN A 484 8.57 -21.37 7.99
CA GLN A 484 7.64 -22.48 8.06
C GLN A 484 7.20 -22.74 9.51
N THR A 485 8.14 -22.75 10.45
CA THR A 485 7.85 -22.93 11.88
C THR A 485 6.97 -21.79 12.40
N PHE A 486 7.25 -20.56 11.96
CA PHE A 486 6.47 -19.37 12.32
C PHE A 486 5.03 -19.45 11.80
N GLN A 487 4.85 -19.76 10.52
CA GLN A 487 3.54 -19.81 9.86
C GLN A 487 2.75 -21.10 10.13
N SER A 488 3.36 -22.14 10.71
CA SER A 488 2.69 -23.40 11.08
C SER A 488 2.53 -23.54 12.60
N LEU A 489 3.57 -24.02 13.30
CA LEU A 489 3.54 -24.34 14.72
C LEU A 489 3.18 -23.11 15.56
N VAL A 490 3.86 -21.98 15.33
CA VAL A 490 3.62 -20.76 16.11
C VAL A 490 2.24 -20.20 15.82
N ARG A 491 1.88 -20.00 14.54
CA ARG A 491 0.53 -19.56 14.16
C ARG A 491 -0.57 -20.42 14.77
N THR A 492 -0.43 -21.75 14.72
CA THR A 492 -1.40 -22.69 15.33
C THR A 492 -1.52 -22.47 16.83
N SER A 493 -0.39 -22.31 17.54
CA SER A 493 -0.39 -22.03 18.97
C SER A 493 -1.01 -20.67 19.30
N VAL A 494 -0.78 -19.64 18.47
CA VAL A 494 -1.38 -18.32 18.67
C VAL A 494 -2.89 -18.38 18.45
N LEU A 495 -3.38 -19.04 17.40
CA LEU A 495 -4.83 -19.20 17.17
C LEU A 495 -5.53 -19.92 18.33
N GLN A 496 -4.92 -20.96 18.90
CA GLN A 496 -5.49 -21.68 20.06
C GLN A 496 -5.71 -20.74 21.27
N GLU A 497 -4.82 -19.78 21.48
CA GLU A 497 -4.90 -18.82 22.59
C GLU A 497 -5.75 -17.58 22.24
N CYS A 498 -5.83 -17.18 20.97
CA CYS A 498 -6.35 -15.87 20.57
C CYS A 498 -7.67 -15.87 19.79
N ASP A 499 -7.95 -16.88 18.97
CA ASP A 499 -9.04 -16.87 17.97
C ASP A 499 -10.40 -16.62 18.66
N HIS A 500 -10.67 -17.38 19.71
CA HIS A 500 -11.92 -17.32 20.48
C HIS A 500 -12.20 -16.02 21.25
N LEU A 501 -11.26 -15.05 21.29
CA LEU A 501 -11.39 -13.84 22.10
C LEU A 501 -12.48 -12.89 21.60
N ASP A 502 -12.85 -12.98 20.32
CA ASP A 502 -13.99 -12.25 19.75
C ASP A 502 -15.32 -13.03 19.82
N LYS A 503 -15.27 -14.22 20.45
CA LYS A 503 -16.36 -15.21 20.61
C LYS A 503 -16.70 -16.01 19.35
N VAL A 504 -15.84 -15.94 18.34
CA VAL A 504 -15.88 -16.74 17.12
C VAL A 504 -14.59 -17.57 17.05
N THR A 505 -14.63 -18.73 16.43
CA THR A 505 -13.43 -19.56 16.26
C THR A 505 -13.41 -19.98 14.80
N ASP A 506 -12.70 -19.20 14.00
CA ASP A 506 -12.70 -19.26 12.54
C ASP A 506 -11.31 -19.06 11.93
N GLY A 507 -10.26 -19.04 12.76
CA GLY A 507 -8.88 -18.83 12.35
C GLY A 507 -8.49 -17.37 12.13
N VAL A 508 -9.34 -16.42 12.54
CA VAL A 508 -9.10 -14.97 12.39
C VAL A 508 -9.03 -14.29 13.75
N ILE A 509 -7.90 -13.65 14.04
CA ILE A 509 -7.74 -12.89 15.27
C ILE A 509 -8.29 -11.47 15.06
N THR A 510 -9.53 -11.27 15.50
CA THR A 510 -10.23 -9.98 15.39
C THR A 510 -9.85 -8.97 16.47
N LEU A 511 -9.54 -9.45 17.69
CA LEU A 511 -9.22 -8.64 18.86
C LEU A 511 -7.82 -8.96 19.38
N PRO A 512 -6.76 -8.74 18.58
CA PRO A 512 -5.40 -9.15 18.94
C PRO A 512 -4.87 -8.49 20.22
N GLU A 513 -5.41 -7.34 20.64
CA GLU A 513 -4.99 -6.65 21.88
C GLU A 513 -5.45 -7.33 23.15
N LEU A 514 -6.49 -8.17 23.05
CA LEU A 514 -6.90 -9.02 24.16
C LEU A 514 -5.99 -10.25 24.27
N CYS A 515 -5.21 -10.55 23.24
CA CYS A 515 -4.39 -11.75 23.23
C CYS A 515 -3.00 -11.54 23.82
N THR A 516 -2.64 -12.41 24.77
CA THR A 516 -1.28 -12.54 25.29
C THR A 516 -0.86 -14.00 25.10
N PRO A 517 -0.35 -14.39 23.92
CA PRO A 517 -0.12 -15.80 23.60
C PRO A 517 0.81 -16.49 24.61
N ASN A 518 0.40 -17.66 25.10
CA ASN A 518 1.23 -18.50 25.94
C ASN A 518 1.98 -19.53 25.09
N PHE A 519 3.31 -19.37 25.00
CA PHE A 519 4.16 -20.31 24.26
C PHE A 519 4.69 -21.48 25.10
N GLY A 520 4.28 -21.60 26.37
CA GLY A 520 4.63 -22.73 27.23
C GLY A 520 4.25 -24.10 26.65
N PRO A 521 3.07 -24.29 26.04
CA PRO A 521 2.66 -25.58 25.45
C PRO A 521 3.55 -26.06 24.31
N ILE A 522 4.13 -25.15 23.54
CA ILE A 522 5.04 -25.47 22.43
C ILE A 522 6.51 -25.52 22.85
N LEU A 523 6.84 -25.36 24.14
CA LEU A 523 8.22 -25.51 24.63
C LEU A 523 8.64 -26.99 24.63
N CYS A 524 9.80 -27.29 24.07
CA CYS A 524 10.36 -28.64 24.08
C CYS A 524 10.55 -29.15 25.52
N ARG A 525 9.97 -30.32 25.82
CA ARG A 525 10.17 -31.01 27.08
C ARG A 525 11.55 -31.68 27.10
N LYS A 526 11.99 -32.12 28.28
CA LYS A 526 13.27 -32.83 28.43
C LYS A 526 13.34 -34.02 27.48
N GLY A 527 14.36 -34.05 26.63
CA GLY A 527 14.58 -35.10 25.63
C GLY A 527 13.93 -34.84 24.27
N GLN A 528 13.09 -33.81 24.15
CA GLN A 528 12.56 -33.37 22.85
C GLN A 528 13.49 -32.38 22.17
N GLN A 529 13.40 -32.29 20.86
CA GLN A 529 14.11 -31.37 19.97
C GLN A 529 13.13 -30.65 19.05
N PRO A 530 13.53 -29.55 18.39
CA PRO A 530 12.64 -28.84 17.47
C PRO A 530 11.99 -29.70 16.38
N SER A 531 12.69 -30.76 15.94
CA SER A 531 12.17 -31.75 14.99
C SER A 531 10.91 -32.50 15.48
N ASP A 532 10.63 -32.48 16.78
CA ASP A 532 9.46 -33.10 17.41
C ASP A 532 8.23 -32.17 17.41
N GLY A 533 8.30 -31.01 16.73
CA GLY A 533 7.19 -30.05 16.66
C GLY A 533 7.08 -29.14 17.88
N CYS A 534 8.22 -28.73 18.44
CA CYS A 534 8.31 -27.82 19.59
C CYS A 534 9.40 -26.77 19.38
N LEU A 535 9.48 -25.78 20.27
CA LEU A 535 10.51 -24.74 20.29
C LEU A 535 11.38 -24.89 21.54
N ILE A 536 12.68 -24.68 21.40
CA ILE A 536 13.56 -24.53 22.58
C ILE A 536 13.39 -23.14 23.21
N ALA A 537 13.89 -22.98 24.44
CA ALA A 537 13.73 -21.74 25.21
C ALA A 537 14.23 -20.49 24.46
N ASP A 538 15.35 -20.59 23.75
CA ASP A 538 15.93 -19.48 22.99
C ASP A 538 15.04 -19.06 21.82
N GLN A 539 14.42 -20.03 21.12
CA GLN A 539 13.46 -19.76 20.05
C GLN A 539 12.21 -19.06 20.59
N VAL A 540 11.69 -19.51 21.75
CA VAL A 540 10.54 -18.87 22.41
C VAL A 540 10.87 -17.43 22.83
N LEU A 541 12.07 -17.18 23.36
CA LEU A 541 12.52 -15.84 23.73
C LEU A 541 12.65 -14.92 22.50
N ASN A 542 13.18 -15.44 21.38
CA ASN A 542 13.28 -14.69 20.13
C ASN A 542 11.89 -14.40 19.54
N LEU A 543 11.00 -15.38 19.54
CA LEU A 543 9.61 -15.25 19.11
C LEU A 543 8.87 -14.18 19.91
N ALA A 544 8.96 -14.22 21.25
CA ALA A 544 8.28 -13.26 22.11
C ALA A 544 8.69 -11.80 21.82
N ARG A 545 9.91 -11.57 21.32
CA ARG A 545 10.41 -10.23 20.96
C ARG A 545 9.74 -9.64 19.72
N ILE A 546 9.13 -10.44 18.84
CA ILE A 546 8.41 -9.94 17.65
C ILE A 546 7.25 -9.04 18.08
N TYR A 547 6.54 -9.41 19.14
CA TYR A 547 5.40 -8.64 19.64
C TYR A 547 5.79 -7.49 20.58
N GLN A 548 7.08 -7.36 20.90
CA GLN A 548 7.58 -6.27 21.73
C GLN A 548 7.98 -5.08 20.88
N PRO A 549 7.93 -3.84 21.42
CA PRO A 549 8.41 -2.67 20.71
C PRO A 549 9.89 -2.80 20.31
N THR A 550 10.25 -2.17 19.19
CA THR A 550 11.67 -2.01 18.86
C THR A 550 12.27 -0.97 19.79
N MET A 551 13.24 -1.41 20.59
CA MET A 551 13.98 -0.57 21.53
C MET A 551 15.38 -0.28 21.01
N LEU A 552 15.86 0.94 21.25
CA LEU A 552 17.25 1.37 21.04
C LEU A 552 17.66 2.25 22.22
N GLU A 553 18.79 1.93 22.86
CA GLU A 553 19.32 2.69 24.03
C GLU A 553 18.26 2.90 25.14
N GLY A 554 17.41 1.89 25.37
CA GLY A 554 16.33 1.94 26.37
C GLY A 554 15.10 2.78 25.97
N GLN A 555 15.07 3.35 24.77
CA GLN A 555 13.94 4.12 24.23
C GLN A 555 13.19 3.32 23.17
N GLN A 556 11.87 3.46 23.13
CA GLN A 556 11.05 2.88 22.07
C GLN A 556 11.21 3.69 20.78
N VAL A 557 11.61 3.03 19.70
CA VAL A 557 11.74 3.63 18.36
C VAL A 557 10.52 3.35 17.51
N TYR A 558 9.99 2.13 17.54
CA TYR A 558 8.84 1.70 16.73
C TYR A 558 7.97 0.71 17.50
N PRO A 559 6.63 0.71 17.34
CA PRO A 559 5.78 -0.26 18.02
C PRO A 559 6.05 -1.71 17.56
N GLY A 560 5.71 -2.67 18.42
CA GLY A 560 5.79 -4.10 18.11
C GLY A 560 4.66 -4.55 17.18
N PHE A 561 4.64 -5.83 16.86
CA PHE A 561 3.57 -6.44 16.06
C PHE A 561 2.48 -7.05 16.95
N LEU A 562 1.33 -7.33 16.35
CA LEU A 562 0.19 -7.92 17.03
C LEU A 562 0.15 -9.44 16.81
N PRO A 563 -0.39 -10.22 17.77
CA PRO A 563 -0.75 -11.62 17.53
C PRO A 563 -1.56 -11.76 16.25
N GLY A 564 -1.16 -12.69 15.38
CA GLY A 564 -1.67 -12.84 14.02
C GLY A 564 -0.65 -12.51 12.94
N ALA A 565 0.43 -11.77 13.26
CA ALA A 565 1.50 -11.45 12.32
C ALA A 565 2.22 -12.71 11.75
N GLU A 566 2.08 -13.84 12.43
CA GLU A 566 2.49 -15.20 12.03
C GLU A 566 1.88 -15.67 10.71
N GLU A 567 0.92 -14.94 10.15
CA GLU A 567 0.42 -15.10 8.79
C GLU A 567 1.51 -14.92 7.71
N SER A 568 2.59 -14.21 8.00
CA SER A 568 3.70 -13.94 7.07
C SER A 568 5.05 -14.08 7.77
N GLY A 569 6.06 -14.59 7.08
CA GLY A 569 7.43 -14.74 7.62
C GLY A 569 8.51 -14.01 6.81
N ASP A 570 8.19 -13.56 5.60
CA ASP A 570 9.14 -13.00 4.63
C ASP A 570 9.97 -11.81 5.17
N VAL A 571 9.39 -11.06 6.11
CA VAL A 571 10.03 -9.89 6.73
C VAL A 571 11.14 -10.27 7.71
N LEU A 572 11.10 -11.49 8.28
CA LEU A 572 12.09 -11.97 9.25
C LEU A 572 13.51 -12.08 8.67
N GLU A 573 13.62 -12.27 7.36
CA GLU A 573 14.89 -12.50 6.66
C GLU A 573 15.15 -11.60 5.43
N GLY A 574 14.19 -10.77 5.02
CA GLY A 574 14.28 -10.06 3.73
C GLY A 574 14.60 -8.56 3.77
N GLU A 575 14.23 -7.85 4.85
CA GLU A 575 14.02 -6.39 4.76
C GLU A 575 15.20 -5.52 5.20
N ALA A 576 16.08 -5.99 6.08
CA ALA A 576 17.13 -5.14 6.68
C ALA A 576 18.13 -4.62 5.67
N HIS A 577 18.51 -5.41 4.66
CA HIS A 577 19.46 -4.98 3.65
C HIS A 577 18.95 -3.73 2.90
N LYS A 578 17.68 -3.76 2.48
CA LYS A 578 17.01 -2.62 1.84
C LYS A 578 16.90 -1.44 2.81
N ALA A 579 16.52 -1.69 4.06
CA ALA A 579 16.35 -0.64 5.06
C ALA A 579 17.66 0.08 5.42
N ILE A 580 18.76 -0.65 5.56
CA ILE A 580 20.10 -0.09 5.79
C ILE A 580 20.51 0.79 4.61
N HIS A 581 20.38 0.26 3.40
CA HIS A 581 20.75 0.99 2.19
C HIS A 581 19.90 2.24 2.01
N TRP A 582 18.60 2.17 2.31
CA TRP A 582 17.71 3.33 2.33
C TRP A 582 18.23 4.41 3.28
N LEU A 583 18.43 4.09 4.57
CA LEU A 583 18.87 5.06 5.57
C LEU A 583 20.20 5.71 5.21
N LEU A 584 21.17 4.92 4.72
CA LEU A 584 22.48 5.43 4.31
C LEU A 584 22.41 6.30 3.06
N LEU A 585 21.66 5.89 2.03
CA LEU A 585 21.58 6.64 0.77
C LEU A 585 20.74 7.91 0.91
N ALA A 586 19.60 7.83 1.59
CA ALA A 586 18.73 8.99 1.85
C ALA A 586 19.46 10.07 2.67
N ASP A 587 20.33 9.67 3.61
CA ASP A 587 21.14 10.59 4.42
C ASP A 587 22.43 11.05 3.76
N LYS A 588 23.25 10.13 3.23
CA LYS A 588 24.64 10.42 2.77
C LYS A 588 24.81 10.46 1.26
N GLY A 589 23.89 9.88 0.50
CA GLY A 589 23.86 9.97 -0.96
C GLY A 589 24.83 9.02 -1.64
N GLU A 590 25.69 8.39 -0.85
CA GLU A 590 26.67 7.40 -1.26
C GLU A 590 26.66 6.26 -0.23
N LEU A 591 26.85 5.04 -0.72
CA LEU A 591 27.17 3.91 0.16
C LEU A 591 28.65 4.04 0.50
N ASN A 592 29.00 4.47 1.70
CA ASN A 592 30.39 4.41 2.16
C ASN A 592 30.66 3.05 2.82
N VAL A 593 31.27 2.18 2.01
CA VAL A 593 31.42 0.74 2.19
C VAL A 593 32.69 0.42 2.98
N THR A 594 32.74 0.81 4.24
CA THR A 594 33.77 0.28 5.18
C THR A 594 33.14 -0.56 6.30
N LYS A 595 31.81 -0.51 6.47
CA LYS A 595 31.01 -1.43 7.31
C LYS A 595 30.40 -2.62 6.55
N GLN A 596 30.71 -2.78 5.25
CA GLN A 596 29.84 -3.52 4.32
C GLN A 596 30.13 -5.02 4.11
N GLU A 597 31.10 -5.63 4.79
CA GLU A 597 31.34 -7.07 4.61
C GLU A 597 30.78 -7.94 5.74
N ASN A 598 30.34 -7.35 6.86
CA ASN A 598 29.72 -8.12 7.92
C ASN A 598 28.20 -7.90 7.94
N ARG A 599 27.50 -8.58 7.01
CA ARG A 599 26.03 -8.66 6.98
C ARG A 599 25.44 -9.21 8.30
N ASP A 600 26.25 -9.62 9.26
CA ASP A 600 25.81 -10.16 10.55
C ASP A 600 25.83 -9.12 11.69
N ALA A 601 26.39 -7.91 11.48
CA ALA A 601 26.52 -6.86 12.52
C ALA A 601 25.46 -5.75 12.39
N TYR A 602 24.18 -6.10 12.26
CA TYR A 602 23.09 -5.13 12.01
C TYR A 602 22.62 -4.36 13.26
N ALA A 603 22.82 -4.90 14.47
CA ALA A 603 22.25 -4.34 15.70
C ALA A 603 22.90 -3.01 16.13
N ASP A 604 24.18 -2.81 15.83
CA ASP A 604 24.97 -1.64 16.27
C ASP A 604 25.30 -0.68 15.11
N LEU A 605 24.53 -0.74 14.02
CA LEU A 605 24.79 0.09 12.84
C LEU A 605 24.53 1.58 13.09
N PHE A 606 23.49 1.87 13.87
CA PHE A 606 22.97 3.22 14.09
C PHE A 606 22.67 3.47 15.56
N THR A 607 22.96 4.69 16.00
CA THR A 607 22.68 5.23 17.34
C THR A 607 21.30 5.88 17.40
N LEU A 608 20.76 6.06 18.61
CA LEU A 608 19.49 6.75 18.80
C LEU A 608 19.53 8.20 18.30
N ASP A 609 20.68 8.86 18.45
CA ASP A 609 20.88 10.24 18.00
C ASP A 609 20.87 10.34 16.47
N GLU A 610 21.46 9.39 15.75
CA GLU A 610 21.36 9.32 14.27
C GLU A 610 19.91 9.15 13.83
N ILE A 611 19.16 8.23 14.45
CA ILE A 611 17.73 8.02 14.14
C ILE A 611 16.92 9.30 14.38
N ARG A 612 17.14 9.97 15.51
CA ARG A 612 16.45 11.23 15.84
C ARG A 612 16.82 12.35 14.88
N GLN A 613 18.08 12.45 14.50
CA GLN A 613 18.54 13.44 13.52
C GLN A 613 17.81 13.25 12.19
N TRP A 614 17.70 12.02 11.69
CA TRP A 614 16.98 11.71 10.45
C TRP A 614 15.48 11.99 10.54
N GLN A 615 14.84 11.67 11.67
CA GLN A 615 13.43 12.00 11.92
C GLN A 615 13.21 13.52 11.97
N GLN A 616 14.09 14.27 12.62
CA GLN A 616 14.01 15.74 12.69
C GLN A 616 14.26 16.39 11.32
N ALA A 617 15.15 15.83 10.52
CA ALA A 617 15.36 16.23 9.14
C ALA A 617 14.20 15.80 8.22
N ASP A 618 13.23 15.03 8.74
CA ASP A 618 12.12 14.42 7.99
C ASP A 618 12.61 13.59 6.79
N LEU A 619 13.90 13.22 6.77
CA LEU A 619 14.67 12.86 5.57
C LEU A 619 14.05 13.47 4.30
N MET A 620 13.86 14.79 4.32
CA MET A 620 13.28 15.62 3.25
C MET A 620 11.87 15.19 2.79
N GLY A 621 10.97 14.97 3.75
CA GLY A 621 9.55 14.69 3.53
C GLY A 621 9.18 13.20 3.51
N SER A 622 10.13 12.31 3.83
CA SER A 622 9.94 10.86 3.75
C SER A 622 9.52 10.19 5.04
N ASP A 623 9.64 10.84 6.19
CA ASP A 623 9.26 10.21 7.46
C ASP A 623 7.74 10.16 7.64
N VAL A 624 6.98 11.08 7.00
CA VAL A 624 5.50 11.11 7.03
C VAL A 624 4.96 11.04 8.46
N SER A 625 5.53 11.87 9.34
CA SER A 625 5.23 11.89 10.78
C SER A 625 4.36 13.08 11.21
N LYS A 626 4.26 14.11 10.35
CA LYS A 626 3.44 15.31 10.56
C LYS A 626 1.94 15.01 10.49
N THR A 627 1.16 15.67 11.34
CA THR A 627 -0.26 15.37 11.57
C THR A 627 -1.22 16.54 11.38
N ASN A 628 -0.71 17.73 11.01
CA ASN A 628 -1.54 18.88 10.69
C ASN A 628 -2.20 18.71 9.31
N LEU A 629 -3.37 18.07 9.29
CA LEU A 629 -4.20 17.88 8.09
C LEU A 629 -5.33 18.90 8.01
N ALA A 630 -5.29 19.95 8.86
CA ALA A 630 -6.31 20.96 8.94
C ALA A 630 -6.62 21.64 7.59
N PRO A 631 -5.63 21.98 6.74
CA PRO A 631 -5.91 22.55 5.42
C PRO A 631 -6.77 21.63 4.55
N PHE A 632 -6.40 20.35 4.44
CA PHE A 632 -7.13 19.36 3.64
C PHE A 632 -8.58 19.20 4.13
N PHE A 633 -8.78 19.07 5.44
CA PHE A 633 -10.13 18.90 6.00
C PHE A 633 -10.99 20.17 5.89
N LYS A 634 -10.41 21.37 6.04
CA LYS A 634 -11.12 22.64 5.85
C LYS A 634 -11.59 22.85 4.41
N ASN A 635 -10.90 22.24 3.44
CA ASN A 635 -11.31 22.25 2.04
C ASN A 635 -12.44 21.26 1.73
N GLY A 636 -12.84 20.42 2.69
CA GLY A 636 -13.85 19.39 2.54
C GLY A 636 -13.28 18.00 2.28
N GLY A 637 -11.95 17.85 2.27
CA GLY A 637 -11.26 16.60 1.99
C GLY A 637 -11.65 15.46 2.93
N LYS A 638 -11.79 14.24 2.39
CA LYS A 638 -12.11 13.02 3.15
C LYS A 638 -10.97 12.01 3.08
N LEU A 639 -10.61 11.43 4.22
CA LEU A 639 -9.57 10.42 4.36
C LEU A 639 -10.17 9.12 4.91
N ILE A 640 -10.03 8.04 4.15
CA ILE A 640 -10.16 6.67 4.66
C ILE A 640 -8.75 6.10 4.83
N HIS A 641 -8.43 5.60 6.02
CA HIS A 641 -7.20 4.88 6.31
C HIS A 641 -7.55 3.44 6.68
N TYR A 642 -6.76 2.47 6.23
CA TYR A 642 -6.89 1.10 6.72
C TYR A 642 -5.53 0.45 7.01
N ALA A 643 -5.51 -0.53 7.92
CA ALA A 643 -4.33 -1.34 8.18
C ALA A 643 -4.73 -2.79 8.49
N GLY A 644 -3.90 -3.74 8.06
CA GLY A 644 -4.08 -5.16 8.36
C GLY A 644 -3.57 -5.50 9.74
N LEU A 645 -4.39 -6.17 10.55
CA LEU A 645 -3.99 -6.55 11.92
C LEU A 645 -2.94 -7.67 11.96
N ALA A 646 -2.76 -8.41 10.85
CA ALA A 646 -1.74 -9.44 10.69
C ALA A 646 -0.52 -8.97 9.86
N ASP A 647 -0.32 -7.66 9.72
CA ASP A 647 0.79 -7.07 8.97
C ASP A 647 2.12 -7.15 9.76
N LEU A 648 3.04 -8.05 9.33
CA LEU A 648 4.39 -8.15 9.88
C LEU A 648 5.38 -7.16 9.23
N ARG A 649 5.01 -6.49 8.15
CA ARG A 649 5.90 -5.59 7.41
C ARG A 649 5.86 -4.17 7.96
N ILE A 650 4.66 -3.69 8.29
CA ILE A 650 4.40 -2.40 8.92
C ILE A 650 3.43 -2.63 10.06
N SER A 651 3.90 -2.42 11.30
CA SER A 651 3.04 -2.64 12.47
C SER A 651 1.75 -1.83 12.36
N PRO A 652 0.55 -2.45 12.48
CA PRO A 652 -0.73 -1.74 12.48
C PRO A 652 -0.85 -0.74 13.64
N LEU A 653 -0.06 -0.92 14.71
CA LEU A 653 -0.01 0.03 15.82
C LEU A 653 0.61 1.37 15.39
N ALA A 654 1.44 1.41 14.35
CA ALA A 654 1.96 2.67 13.81
C ALA A 654 0.84 3.50 13.18
N SER A 655 -0.03 2.86 12.39
CA SER A 655 -1.26 3.45 11.84
C SER A 655 -2.20 3.98 12.92
N ARG A 656 -2.46 3.17 13.95
CA ARG A 656 -3.26 3.57 15.12
C ARG A 656 -2.66 4.78 15.83
N ASN A 657 -1.36 4.76 16.08
CA ASN A 657 -0.66 5.89 16.71
C ASN A 657 -0.75 7.15 15.85
N TYR A 658 -0.63 7.05 14.52
CA TYR A 658 -0.81 8.17 13.62
C TYR A 658 -2.24 8.73 13.68
N TYR A 659 -3.26 7.87 13.61
CA TYR A 659 -4.67 8.27 13.75
C TYR A 659 -4.93 9.04 15.05
N ASN A 660 -4.44 8.52 16.18
CA ASN A 660 -4.58 9.16 17.49
C ASN A 660 -3.83 10.51 17.56
N ARG A 661 -2.66 10.62 16.94
CA ARG A 661 -1.92 11.89 16.87
C ARG A 661 -2.66 12.93 16.02
N VAL A 662 -3.24 12.56 14.89
CA VAL A 662 -4.07 13.48 14.08
C VAL A 662 -5.26 14.02 14.89
N HIS A 663 -5.95 13.16 15.65
CA HIS A 663 -7.09 13.58 16.48
C HIS A 663 -6.69 14.48 17.66
N SER A 664 -5.47 14.33 18.16
CA SER A 664 -4.97 15.09 19.32
C SER A 664 -4.09 16.29 18.93
N ASP A 665 -3.81 16.48 17.64
CA ASP A 665 -3.01 17.60 17.14
C ASP A 665 -3.77 18.92 17.33
N LYS A 666 -3.11 19.89 17.97
CA LYS A 666 -3.70 21.22 18.22
C LYS A 666 -3.92 22.00 16.94
N GLU A 667 -3.17 21.74 15.88
CA GLU A 667 -3.35 22.41 14.59
C GLU A 667 -4.66 21.98 13.91
N ASN A 668 -5.14 20.76 14.23
CA ASN A 668 -6.42 20.24 13.80
C ASN A 668 -7.59 20.68 14.71
N ALA A 669 -7.32 21.45 15.77
CA ALA A 669 -8.33 21.88 16.71
C ALA A 669 -9.42 22.70 16.01
N GLY A 670 -10.69 22.44 16.37
CA GLY A 670 -11.85 23.09 15.77
C GLY A 670 -12.35 22.44 14.48
N ILE A 671 -11.73 21.35 14.03
CA ILE A 671 -12.24 20.49 12.96
C ILE A 671 -12.89 19.26 13.61
N ASP A 672 -14.08 18.90 13.15
CA ASP A 672 -14.68 17.61 13.47
C ASP A 672 -13.99 16.52 12.63
N ILE A 673 -12.93 15.94 13.19
CA ILE A 673 -12.09 14.97 12.49
C ILE A 673 -12.89 13.71 12.13
N ASP A 674 -13.87 13.31 12.94
CA ASP A 674 -14.74 12.16 12.65
C ASP A 674 -15.59 12.35 11.37
N GLN A 675 -15.83 13.60 10.96
CA GLN A 675 -16.54 13.93 9.73
C GLN A 675 -15.65 13.93 8.49
N SER A 676 -14.32 13.80 8.64
CA SER A 676 -13.37 13.85 7.53
C SER A 676 -12.30 12.76 7.55
N TYR A 677 -12.13 12.01 8.64
CA TYR A 677 -11.12 10.96 8.75
C TYR A 677 -11.65 9.71 9.47
N ARG A 678 -11.71 8.58 8.74
CA ARG A 678 -12.07 7.25 9.29
C ARG A 678 -10.89 6.30 9.15
N TYR A 679 -10.61 5.53 10.21
CA TYR A 679 -9.58 4.48 10.22
C TYR A 679 -10.21 3.12 10.44
N PHE A 680 -9.86 2.13 9.61
CA PHE A 680 -10.37 0.77 9.67
C PHE A 680 -9.25 -0.24 9.90
N GLU A 681 -9.38 -1.05 10.94
CA GLU A 681 -8.45 -2.14 11.21
C GLU A 681 -9.05 -3.45 10.68
N ILE A 682 -8.33 -4.14 9.80
CA ILE A 682 -8.82 -5.32 9.08
C ILE A 682 -8.23 -6.59 9.72
N PRO A 683 -9.03 -7.38 10.45
CA PRO A 683 -8.59 -8.64 11.06
C PRO A 683 -7.98 -9.58 10.03
N GLY A 684 -6.91 -10.29 10.41
CA GLY A 684 -6.32 -11.35 9.56
C GLY A 684 -5.82 -10.91 8.18
N MET A 685 -5.84 -9.62 7.84
CA MET A 685 -5.22 -9.09 6.63
C MET A 685 -3.73 -8.92 6.86
N LYS A 686 -2.91 -9.42 5.94
CA LYS A 686 -1.46 -9.19 5.92
C LYS A 686 -1.17 -7.76 5.41
N HIS A 687 0.03 -7.54 4.89
CA HIS A 687 0.40 -6.24 4.34
C HIS A 687 -0.40 -5.91 3.07
N CYS A 688 -1.26 -4.88 3.14
CA CYS A 688 -2.15 -4.35 2.07
C CYS A 688 -3.27 -5.27 1.58
N ARG A 689 -3.05 -6.58 1.61
CA ARG A 689 -3.87 -7.63 1.00
C ARG A 689 -3.50 -8.97 1.63
N ASP A 690 -4.11 -10.05 1.14
CA ASP A 690 -3.84 -11.43 1.56
C ASP A 690 -4.09 -11.70 3.05
N GLY A 691 -4.00 -12.97 3.45
CA GLY A 691 -4.30 -13.44 4.81
C GLY A 691 -5.63 -14.17 4.92
N SER A 692 -5.86 -14.76 6.09
CA SER A 692 -7.08 -15.53 6.39
C SER A 692 -8.32 -14.65 6.53
N GLY A 693 -8.13 -13.37 6.84
CA GLY A 693 -9.19 -12.44 7.19
C GLY A 693 -10.05 -11.91 6.03
N PRO A 694 -11.04 -11.06 6.34
CA PRO A 694 -11.99 -10.47 5.40
C PRO A 694 -11.41 -9.25 4.66
N TRP A 695 -10.33 -9.43 3.90
CA TRP A 695 -9.58 -8.30 3.33
C TRP A 695 -10.05 -7.80 1.97
N GLN A 696 -11.00 -8.47 1.34
CA GLN A 696 -11.55 -8.10 0.03
C GLN A 696 -12.48 -6.88 0.15
N ILE A 697 -11.88 -5.69 0.18
CA ILE A 697 -12.57 -4.40 0.33
C ILE A 697 -12.44 -3.50 -0.91
N GLY A 698 -11.69 -3.93 -1.93
CA GLY A 698 -11.57 -3.21 -3.20
C GLY A 698 -10.51 -2.11 -3.20
N ALA A 699 -9.62 -2.11 -2.22
CA ALA A 699 -8.50 -1.18 -2.16
C ALA A 699 -7.46 -1.47 -3.26
N VAL A 700 -6.61 -0.48 -3.55
CA VAL A 700 -5.45 -0.66 -4.45
C VAL A 700 -4.57 -1.83 -3.98
N THR A 701 -3.86 -2.47 -4.91
CA THR A 701 -3.06 -3.71 -4.79
C THR A 701 -3.86 -5.00 -4.62
N GLN A 702 -5.18 -4.93 -4.43
CA GLN A 702 -6.08 -6.08 -4.37
C GLN A 702 -6.56 -6.46 -5.78
N THR A 703 -5.61 -6.74 -6.68
CA THR A 703 -5.83 -6.87 -8.13
C THR A 703 -5.76 -8.30 -8.67
N ASP A 704 -5.57 -9.31 -7.82
CA ASP A 704 -5.49 -10.69 -8.32
C ASP A 704 -6.83 -11.14 -8.94
N PRO A 705 -6.84 -12.10 -9.86
CA PRO A 705 -8.06 -12.56 -10.51
C PRO A 705 -9.11 -13.04 -9.51
N GLY A 706 -10.33 -12.51 -9.63
CA GLY A 706 -11.43 -12.85 -8.72
C GLY A 706 -11.35 -12.21 -7.34
N ASN A 707 -10.28 -11.46 -7.05
CA ASN A 707 -10.20 -10.62 -5.85
C ASN A 707 -10.95 -9.32 -6.09
N ARG A 708 -12.21 -9.32 -5.66
CA ARG A 708 -13.14 -8.19 -5.75
C ARG A 708 -13.89 -8.03 -4.44
N PRO A 709 -14.47 -6.86 -4.14
CA PRO A 709 -15.41 -6.73 -3.03
C PRO A 709 -16.62 -7.65 -3.16
N LEU A 710 -17.27 -7.90 -2.02
CA LEU A 710 -18.42 -8.79 -1.93
C LEU A 710 -19.58 -8.33 -2.83
N ARG A 711 -19.92 -7.05 -2.75
CA ARG A 711 -21.00 -6.39 -3.51
C ARG A 711 -20.53 -5.05 -4.05
N TYR A 712 -21.12 -4.62 -5.16
CA TYR A 712 -20.83 -3.33 -5.79
C TYR A 712 -21.62 -2.22 -5.09
N ASP A 713 -21.28 -1.95 -3.82
CA ASP A 713 -21.94 -0.99 -2.96
C ASP A 713 -20.97 -0.28 -2.00
N SER A 714 -21.40 0.84 -1.41
CA SER A 714 -20.58 1.66 -0.51
C SER A 714 -20.23 1.01 0.83
N GLU A 715 -20.80 -0.14 1.18
CA GLU A 715 -20.44 -0.85 2.41
C GLU A 715 -19.35 -1.88 2.15
N SER A 716 -19.39 -2.57 1.01
CA SER A 716 -18.43 -3.63 0.69
C SER A 716 -17.17 -3.09 0.00
N ASP A 717 -17.30 -1.96 -0.70
CA ASP A 717 -16.26 -1.38 -1.54
C ASP A 717 -15.77 -0.04 -1.00
N VAL A 718 -14.51 0.00 -0.56
CA VAL A 718 -13.91 1.18 0.06
C VAL A 718 -13.75 2.36 -0.89
N ILE A 719 -13.62 2.10 -2.20
CA ILE A 719 -13.53 3.15 -3.22
C ILE A 719 -14.89 3.81 -3.40
N LEU A 720 -15.95 2.99 -3.49
CA LEU A 720 -17.32 3.50 -3.53
C LEU A 720 -17.70 4.23 -2.24
N ALA A 721 -17.26 3.74 -1.09
CA ALA A 721 -17.44 4.39 0.21
C ALA A 721 -16.80 5.79 0.24
N LEU A 722 -15.57 5.91 -0.26
CA LEU A 722 -14.86 7.19 -0.34
C LEU A 722 -15.60 8.18 -1.24
N VAL A 723 -16.02 7.75 -2.43
CA VAL A 723 -16.77 8.61 -3.37
C VAL A 723 -18.12 9.04 -2.77
N ALA A 724 -18.85 8.11 -2.16
CA ALA A 724 -20.11 8.42 -1.49
C ALA A 724 -19.91 9.44 -0.35
N TRP A 725 -18.81 9.33 0.40
CA TRP A 725 -18.53 10.27 1.48
C TRP A 725 -18.19 11.67 0.96
N VAL A 726 -17.29 11.76 -0.02
CA VAL A 726 -16.88 13.03 -0.62
C VAL A 726 -18.07 13.75 -1.26
N GLU A 727 -18.91 13.03 -2.00
CA GLU A 727 -19.87 13.64 -2.91
C GLU A 727 -21.30 13.66 -2.40
N ARG A 728 -21.65 12.74 -1.50
CA ARG A 728 -22.99 12.64 -0.91
C ARG A 728 -23.00 12.95 0.58
N GLY A 729 -21.84 13.16 1.20
CA GLY A 729 -21.73 13.37 2.65
C GLY A 729 -22.04 12.12 3.47
N ILE A 730 -22.05 10.94 2.86
CA ILE A 730 -22.37 9.67 3.53
C ILE A 730 -21.08 9.03 4.02
N ALA A 731 -20.71 9.30 5.28
CA ALA A 731 -19.53 8.72 5.90
C ALA A 731 -19.72 7.20 6.15
N PRO A 732 -18.72 6.35 5.84
CA PRO A 732 -18.81 4.93 6.11
C PRO A 732 -18.89 4.69 7.62
N GLN A 733 -20.01 4.13 8.09
CA GLN A 733 -20.20 3.75 9.49
C GLN A 733 -19.51 2.42 9.83
N HIS A 734 -19.23 1.62 8.81
CA HIS A 734 -18.49 0.37 8.81
C HIS A 734 -18.15 0.03 7.35
N LEU A 735 -17.34 -1.00 7.16
CA LEU A 735 -17.16 -1.68 5.89
C LEU A 735 -17.53 -3.17 6.03
N VAL A 736 -17.79 -3.85 4.92
CA VAL A 736 -18.00 -5.29 4.84
C VAL A 736 -16.88 -5.89 4.02
N GLY A 737 -15.97 -6.59 4.70
CA GLY A 737 -14.91 -7.33 4.05
C GLY A 737 -15.33 -8.76 3.73
N ALA A 738 -14.82 -9.32 2.64
CA ALA A 738 -14.98 -10.73 2.28
C ALA A 738 -13.66 -11.50 2.40
N SER A 739 -13.77 -12.78 2.77
CA SER A 739 -12.74 -13.79 2.59
C SER A 739 -13.29 -14.87 1.66
N TYR A 740 -12.56 -15.16 0.59
CA TYR A 740 -12.92 -16.22 -0.35
C TYR A 740 -12.23 -17.52 0.03
N ALA A 741 -12.83 -18.64 -0.38
CA ALA A 741 -12.19 -19.93 -0.27
C ALA A 741 -10.85 -19.91 -1.01
N ALA A 742 -9.88 -20.64 -0.46
CA ALA A 742 -8.53 -20.71 -1.01
C ALA A 742 -8.30 -22.04 -1.73
N ARG A 743 -7.45 -22.02 -2.75
CA ARG A 743 -6.78 -23.19 -3.29
C ARG A 743 -5.29 -23.03 -3.09
N SER A 744 -4.58 -24.13 -2.85
CA SER A 744 -3.16 -24.09 -2.51
C SER A 744 -2.33 -24.77 -3.59
N ALA A 745 -1.20 -24.17 -3.95
CA ALA A 745 -0.23 -24.77 -4.88
C ALA A 745 1.20 -24.54 -4.40
N GLN A 746 2.07 -25.52 -4.64
CA GLN A 746 3.50 -25.35 -4.41
C GLN A 746 4.11 -24.58 -5.59
N LEU A 747 4.68 -23.41 -5.34
CA LEU A 747 5.39 -22.66 -6.40
C LEU A 747 6.76 -23.30 -6.68
N PRO A 748 7.13 -23.53 -7.95
CA PRO A 748 8.45 -24.05 -8.28
C PRO A 748 9.55 -23.03 -7.95
N THR A 749 10.71 -23.52 -7.50
CA THR A 749 11.85 -22.67 -7.11
C THR A 749 13.09 -23.01 -7.92
N LYS A 750 13.83 -22.00 -8.38
CA LYS A 750 15.12 -22.18 -9.07
C LYS A 750 16.23 -22.79 -8.18
N LYS A 751 16.08 -22.71 -6.86
CA LYS A 751 16.91 -23.40 -5.85
C LYS A 751 16.02 -23.85 -4.69
N PRO A 752 15.90 -25.15 -4.41
CA PRO A 752 15.29 -25.62 -3.17
C PRO A 752 16.21 -25.17 -2.03
N ASP A 753 15.70 -24.37 -1.11
CA ASP A 753 16.38 -24.10 0.15
C ASP A 753 15.86 -25.14 1.17
N PRO A 754 16.70 -26.05 1.68
CA PRO A 754 16.27 -27.09 2.60
C PRO A 754 15.78 -26.54 3.96
N ASP A 755 16.12 -25.30 4.31
CA ASP A 755 15.59 -24.61 5.49
C ASP A 755 14.27 -23.86 5.20
N HIS A 756 13.94 -23.65 3.93
CA HIS A 756 12.71 -23.01 3.45
C HIS A 756 11.92 -23.97 2.58
N ASN A 757 11.39 -25.04 3.19
CA ASN A 757 10.19 -25.69 2.66
C ASN A 757 9.09 -24.63 2.59
N ARG A 758 9.00 -23.93 1.45
CA ARG A 758 8.02 -22.89 1.24
C ARG A 758 6.64 -23.51 1.43
N LEU A 759 5.85 -22.91 2.30
CA LEU A 759 4.46 -23.29 2.41
C LEU A 759 3.78 -23.12 1.05
N PRO A 760 2.80 -23.98 0.72
CA PRO A 760 1.98 -23.78 -0.46
C PRO A 760 1.42 -22.37 -0.48
N VAL A 761 1.43 -21.73 -1.65
CA VAL A 761 0.79 -20.42 -1.82
C VAL A 761 -0.71 -20.65 -1.89
N GLU A 762 -1.44 -19.97 -1.00
CA GLU A 762 -2.89 -19.92 -1.03
C GLU A 762 -3.36 -18.82 -1.96
N LEU A 763 -4.15 -19.18 -2.96
CA LEU A 763 -4.83 -18.25 -3.85
C LEU A 763 -6.32 -18.25 -3.52
N ARG A 764 -6.82 -17.09 -3.16
CA ARG A 764 -8.24 -16.83 -2.88
C ARG A 764 -8.84 -16.16 -4.11
N SER A 765 -10.07 -16.52 -4.44
CA SER A 765 -10.81 -15.96 -5.60
C SER A 765 -12.30 -16.11 -5.36
N TYR A 766 -13.09 -15.12 -5.78
CA TYR A 766 -14.56 -15.15 -5.70
C TYR A 766 -15.15 -16.44 -6.28
N GLU A 767 -14.54 -16.98 -7.34
CA GLU A 767 -15.00 -18.18 -8.01
C GLU A 767 -14.90 -19.46 -7.17
N TYR A 768 -14.03 -19.46 -6.16
CA TYR A 768 -13.88 -20.57 -5.22
C TYR A 768 -14.99 -20.56 -4.15
N GLY A 769 -15.81 -19.50 -4.13
CA GLY A 769 -16.90 -19.31 -3.19
C GLY A 769 -16.52 -18.39 -2.02
N VAL A 770 -17.53 -17.77 -1.42
CA VAL A 770 -17.35 -16.91 -0.24
C VAL A 770 -17.22 -17.78 1.00
N ALA A 771 -16.04 -17.79 1.61
CA ALA A 771 -15.81 -18.52 2.85
C ALA A 771 -16.56 -17.86 4.01
N PHE A 772 -16.40 -16.54 4.15
CA PHE A 772 -17.17 -15.72 5.07
C PHE A 772 -17.04 -14.23 4.72
N SER A 773 -17.92 -13.41 5.31
CA SER A 773 -17.78 -11.95 5.37
C SER A 773 -17.68 -11.46 6.81
N ARG A 774 -17.19 -10.23 7.02
CA ARG A 774 -17.07 -9.62 8.34
C ARG A 774 -17.39 -8.15 8.28
N LEU A 775 -17.98 -7.66 9.37
CA LEU A 775 -18.09 -6.24 9.63
C LEU A 775 -16.71 -5.69 10.03
N ILE A 776 -16.26 -4.62 9.40
CA ILE A 776 -15.03 -3.90 9.71
C ILE A 776 -15.44 -2.55 10.29
N CYS A 777 -15.08 -2.30 11.54
CA CYS A 777 -15.56 -1.14 12.28
C CYS A 777 -14.58 0.03 12.20
N PRO A 778 -15.07 1.28 12.20
CA PRO A 778 -14.22 2.44 12.33
C PRO A 778 -13.60 2.46 13.73
N TYR A 779 -12.27 2.50 13.80
CA TYR A 779 -11.52 2.61 15.05
C TYR A 779 -11.98 3.87 15.83
N PRO A 780 -12.17 3.78 17.16
CA PRO A 780 -11.80 2.68 18.06
C PRO A 780 -12.87 1.59 18.23
N LEU A 781 -13.98 1.63 17.49
CA LEU A 781 -14.98 0.58 17.56
C LEU A 781 -14.39 -0.75 17.02
N ARG A 782 -14.88 -1.84 17.58
CA ARG A 782 -14.50 -3.21 17.25
C ARG A 782 -15.71 -3.99 16.77
N PRO A 783 -15.53 -4.92 15.81
CA PRO A 783 -16.59 -5.86 15.48
C PRO A 783 -16.71 -6.88 16.62
N VAL A 784 -17.90 -6.95 17.21
CA VAL A 784 -18.23 -7.90 18.27
C VAL A 784 -19.33 -8.82 17.76
N ALA A 785 -19.13 -10.13 17.94
CA ALA A 785 -20.14 -11.11 17.58
C ALA A 785 -21.41 -10.93 18.42
N LYS A 786 -22.56 -10.88 17.74
CA LYS A 786 -23.88 -10.96 18.37
C LYS A 786 -24.07 -12.35 18.94
N LYS A 787 -24.90 -12.47 19.99
CA LYS A 787 -25.25 -13.78 20.55
C LYS A 787 -26.07 -14.57 19.54
N VAL A 788 -25.44 -15.53 18.86
CA VAL A 788 -26.05 -16.43 17.87
C VAL A 788 -26.01 -17.88 18.35
N ALA A 789 -26.96 -18.70 17.87
CA ALA A 789 -27.15 -20.06 18.36
C ALA A 789 -26.20 -21.10 17.75
N SER A 790 -25.49 -20.77 16.65
CA SER A 790 -24.66 -21.71 15.89
C SER A 790 -23.45 -21.02 15.27
N THR A 791 -22.33 -21.74 15.21
CA THR A 791 -21.09 -21.32 14.53
C THR A 791 -21.25 -21.17 13.02
N ALA A 792 -22.21 -21.88 12.41
CA ALA A 792 -22.52 -21.75 10.98
C ALA A 792 -22.95 -20.31 10.60
N ALA A 793 -23.44 -19.52 11.56
CA ALA A 793 -23.80 -18.12 11.37
C ALA A 793 -22.60 -17.22 11.00
N PHE A 794 -21.36 -17.68 11.20
CA PHE A 794 -20.15 -16.93 10.90
C PHE A 794 -19.48 -17.34 9.58
N THR A 795 -20.17 -18.13 8.75
CA THR A 795 -19.70 -18.54 7.42
C THR A 795 -20.60 -17.99 6.32
N GLY A 796 -20.06 -17.92 5.10
CA GLY A 796 -20.79 -17.44 3.92
C GLY A 796 -20.91 -15.91 3.80
N PRO A 797 -21.59 -15.43 2.75
CA PRO A 797 -21.60 -14.01 2.36
C PRO A 797 -22.30 -13.10 3.37
N ASP A 798 -23.18 -13.62 4.22
CA ASP A 798 -23.97 -12.81 5.17
C ASP A 798 -23.48 -12.89 6.63
N ALA A 799 -22.33 -13.53 6.86
CA ALA A 799 -21.75 -13.66 8.20
C ALA A 799 -21.53 -12.32 8.91
N HIS A 800 -21.22 -11.24 8.18
CA HIS A 800 -21.10 -9.88 8.71
C HIS A 800 -22.34 -9.38 9.47
N LEU A 801 -23.55 -9.85 9.12
CA LEU A 801 -24.80 -9.45 9.80
C LEU A 801 -24.85 -9.89 11.27
N ASN A 802 -24.05 -10.89 11.64
CA ASN A 802 -23.93 -11.39 12.99
C ASN A 802 -22.90 -10.62 13.85
N PHE A 803 -22.38 -9.51 13.34
CA PHE A 803 -21.52 -8.59 14.09
C PHE A 803 -22.17 -7.23 14.28
N GLU A 804 -21.67 -6.50 15.26
CA GLU A 804 -21.99 -5.09 15.50
C GLU A 804 -20.73 -4.34 15.93
N CYS A 805 -20.65 -3.05 15.58
CA CYS A 805 -19.55 -2.20 16.00
C CYS A 805 -19.79 -1.67 17.41
N LYS A 806 -18.89 -2.02 18.34
CA LYS A 806 -18.97 -1.61 19.75
C LYS A 806 -17.61 -1.20 20.29
N ASN A 807 -17.62 -0.37 21.32
CA ASN A 807 -16.45 -0.22 22.17
C ASN A 807 -16.20 -1.53 22.90
N VAL A 808 -14.96 -1.99 22.89
CA VAL A 808 -14.49 -3.11 23.70
C VAL A 808 -13.53 -2.54 24.72
N ASP A 809 -13.69 -2.93 25.98
CA ASP A 809 -12.75 -2.55 27.04
C ASP A 809 -11.40 -3.23 26.78
N LEU A 810 -10.53 -2.50 26.09
CA LEU A 810 -9.16 -2.94 25.86
C LEU A 810 -8.31 -2.64 27.09
N PRO A 811 -7.34 -3.51 27.43
CA PRO A 811 -6.36 -3.22 28.47
C PRO A 811 -5.66 -1.88 28.18
N SER A 812 -5.48 -1.04 29.21
CA SER A 812 -4.90 0.32 29.10
C SER A 812 -3.42 0.34 28.64
N ALA A 813 -2.80 -0.82 28.48
CA ALA A 813 -1.50 -1.02 27.86
C ALA A 813 -1.57 -2.32 27.04
N ALA A 814 -0.94 -2.35 25.87
CA ALA A 814 -0.70 -3.62 25.19
C ALA A 814 -0.07 -4.59 26.21
N PRO A 815 -0.66 -5.77 26.45
CA PRO A 815 -0.15 -6.66 27.47
C PRO A 815 1.30 -7.01 27.13
N ALA A 816 2.22 -6.71 28.04
CA ALA A 816 3.55 -7.28 27.96
C ALA A 816 3.36 -8.81 27.92
N ILE A 817 3.79 -9.46 26.84
CA ILE A 817 3.81 -10.92 26.79
C ILE A 817 4.53 -11.36 28.05
N ALA A 818 3.84 -12.17 28.87
CA ALA A 818 4.43 -12.71 30.07
C ALA A 818 5.78 -13.30 29.67
N SER A 819 6.85 -12.68 30.17
CA SER A 819 8.22 -13.15 29.99
C SER A 819 8.22 -14.66 30.18
N ALA A 820 8.93 -15.39 29.30
CA ALA A 820 9.15 -16.83 29.40
C ALA A 820 9.18 -17.27 30.87
N PRO A 821 8.47 -18.36 31.24
CA PRO A 821 8.07 -18.67 32.61
C PRO A 821 9.21 -18.33 33.57
N LYS A 822 8.97 -17.56 34.63
CA LYS A 822 9.99 -17.06 35.58
C LYS A 822 11.05 -18.10 35.97
N ALA A 823 10.71 -19.39 35.93
CA ALA A 823 11.60 -20.53 36.04
C ALA A 823 12.76 -20.57 35.01
N VAL A 824 12.54 -20.27 33.73
CA VAL A 824 13.56 -20.32 32.66
C VAL A 824 14.58 -19.18 32.81
N LEU A 825 14.11 -17.95 33.09
CA LEU A 825 14.99 -16.82 33.36
C LEU A 825 15.80 -17.03 34.65
N ALA A 826 15.16 -17.55 35.71
CA ALA A 826 15.86 -17.90 36.95
C ALA A 826 16.90 -19.01 36.73
N THR A 827 16.60 -20.03 35.91
CA THR A 827 17.51 -21.14 35.64
C THR A 827 18.68 -20.71 34.76
N HIS A 828 18.46 -19.84 33.77
CA HIS A 828 19.55 -19.28 32.95
C HIS A 828 20.45 -18.34 33.75
N VAL A 829 19.89 -17.44 34.56
CA VAL A 829 20.68 -16.59 35.46
C VAL A 829 21.44 -17.46 36.46
N PHE A 830 20.83 -18.51 37.01
CA PHE A 830 21.49 -19.43 37.93
C PHE A 830 22.62 -20.22 37.25
N LEU A 831 22.42 -20.73 36.03
CA LEU A 831 23.45 -21.48 35.27
C LEU A 831 24.59 -20.59 34.79
N VAL A 832 24.32 -19.36 34.36
CA VAL A 832 25.36 -18.38 33.98
C VAL A 832 26.15 -17.93 35.20
N THR A 833 25.48 -17.72 36.34
CA THR A 833 26.14 -17.39 37.62
C THR A 833 26.98 -18.58 38.11
N LEU A 834 26.48 -19.81 37.96
CA LEU A 834 27.22 -21.03 38.31
C LEU A 834 28.41 -21.27 37.38
N ALA A 835 28.29 -20.99 36.08
CA ALA A 835 29.39 -21.06 35.12
C ALA A 835 30.47 -19.99 35.39
N LEU A 836 30.07 -18.77 35.76
CA LEU A 836 30.98 -17.70 36.19
C LEU A 836 31.67 -18.01 37.53
N LEU A 837 31.03 -18.81 38.40
CA LEU A 837 31.60 -19.28 39.68
C LEU A 837 32.49 -20.53 39.53
N LEU A 838 32.44 -21.22 38.39
CA LEU A 838 33.18 -22.47 38.12
C LEU A 838 34.34 -22.29 37.11
N LEU A 839 34.57 -21.07 36.61
CA LEU A 839 35.79 -20.75 35.86
C LEU A 839 36.95 -20.51 36.86
N PRO A 840 38.12 -21.17 36.68
CA PRO A 840 39.26 -21.05 37.58
C PRO A 840 39.97 -19.69 37.52
#